data_AF-A0AA96LGC2-F1
#
_entry.id   AF-A0AA96LGC2-F1
#
_cell.length_a   1.000
_cell.length_b   1.000
_cell.length_c   1.000
_cell.angle_alpha   90.00
_cell.angle_beta   90.00
_cell.angle_gamma   90.00
#
_symmetry.space_group_name_H-M   'P 1'
#
loop_
_entity.id
_entity.type
_entity.pdbx_description
1 polymer ?
#
loop_
_entity_poly.entity_id
_entity_poly.type
_entity_poly.pdbx_seq_one_letter_code
_entity_poly.pdbx_strand_id
1 'polypeptide(L)'
;MKKAKSISAVVLAFCLVVSMLFTKGGRAAAEVSPAQVNFQTAESQTPDGFLPDTGKEYGNRGNGFTYGWSTNHVTDARDHSKFEPDLKLATLNQMGAGDVWEMAVPNGTYEVTVSIGDILHPDQIRGKLLLTAEDTVVFANEQAGGNWQHVKPDGQTYAANTVKVDVTDGKLTLDSKDSATKNIQINYIVVKPLPSQTKEVKINHQTLYSQTPDGFVADIGELYGSRGNGFTYGWSRLNTGETRDYSLLEPDLKLATLNQFGAGYLWEIAVPNGKYEVTVSIGDILYPNQIKGKLLLTAEEKVLFENQQVDGVWKHVKPDGQVYATSTVEVEVTDGKLTLDPKDSAGKNIKINYIDIKALTTPITVDPVELGPVLSMPAIDTTPVTVHIQGEKVKSKDPVIRADGQVVVSQSFIEENLGVEVAWDEEKQAVLIDSLPGQARLKQPEIQLIVKGLGLNPEVSPFYWEETTMLPLREIAEALGWTVAWDASTLSMSLSRQALAAPSTDLYGWASVNAEGVNGTTGGGQATPQTVTTLAELEALAGDDVPRVIIVSGTITSGADFIHVGSNKTIQGADKHATIRGGITIDNESNIIVRNLNMEGVWPIYGPADTIAVRYSHHLWFDHLTIWDASDGLLDLTQGTNYVTVSWNKFFYTERSHPHRLASLNGGGAEHEDTDTGRNKVTYHHNWYANNVDQRMPRVLFGQAHAYNNYYTASGNSYAIGVGVYASMLIENNYFKNVKNPHQFMYPDRRPAYITAVGNVYDNTTGSTDTGGVTPAGYTPVEPFTNPPYAYEPDQAQDVPSLVSQYAGVQ
;
A
#
# COMPACT_ATOMS: atom_id res chain seq x y z
N MET A 1 -16.91 -19.87 -66.22
CA MET A 1 -17.26 -19.11 -67.44
C MET A 1 -18.16 -17.94 -67.05
N LYS A 2 -17.96 -16.71 -67.59
CA LYS A 2 -18.90 -15.57 -67.72
C LYS A 2 -19.78 -15.19 -66.50
N LYS A 3 -19.93 -13.95 -66.02
CA LYS A 3 -19.41 -12.57 -66.24
C LYS A 3 -19.76 -11.82 -64.92
N ALA A 4 -19.00 -10.91 -64.31
CA ALA A 4 -18.13 -9.82 -64.78
C ALA A 4 -18.88 -8.60 -65.37
N LYS A 5 -19.15 -7.58 -64.52
CA LYS A 5 -19.16 -6.11 -64.78
C LYS A 5 -19.65 -5.33 -63.54
N SER A 6 -19.28 -4.08 -63.22
CA SER A 6 -18.05 -3.28 -63.48
C SER A 6 -18.17 -1.83 -62.91
N ILE A 7 -17.10 -1.27 -62.30
CA ILE A 7 -16.44 0.04 -62.63
C ILE A 7 -17.32 1.32 -62.63
N SER A 8 -17.01 2.47 -62.00
CA SER A 8 -15.73 3.01 -61.44
C SER A 8 -15.89 4.21 -60.47
N ALA A 9 -14.81 4.51 -59.72
CA ALA A 9 -14.32 5.85 -59.30
C ALA A 9 -15.21 6.72 -58.34
N VAL A 10 -14.72 7.73 -57.60
CA VAL A 10 -13.51 8.58 -57.74
C VAL A 10 -12.81 8.87 -56.38
N VAL A 11 -11.47 8.77 -56.36
CA VAL A 11 -10.39 9.54 -55.66
C VAL A 11 -10.83 10.57 -54.59
N LEU A 12 -10.25 10.74 -53.39
CA LEU A 12 -8.87 10.57 -52.84
C LEU A 12 -8.92 9.70 -51.52
N ALA A 13 -8.07 9.65 -50.47
CA ALA A 13 -6.83 10.32 -50.03
C ALA A 13 -5.99 9.51 -48.99
N PHE A 14 -4.89 10.13 -48.50
CA PHE A 14 -4.04 9.86 -47.32
C PHE A 14 -4.20 8.53 -46.51
N CYS A 15 -3.21 7.64 -46.64
CA CYS A 15 -2.37 7.17 -45.51
C CYS A 15 -1.20 6.27 -45.98
N LEU A 16 0.01 6.83 -46.00
CA LEU A 16 1.32 6.16 -45.98
C LEU A 16 2.12 6.83 -44.83
N VAL A 17 3.03 6.20 -44.09
CA VAL A 17 3.92 5.06 -44.38
C VAL A 17 3.90 4.05 -43.22
N VAL A 18 4.14 2.77 -43.50
CA VAL A 18 4.41 1.73 -42.49
C VAL A 18 5.77 1.08 -42.75
N SER A 19 6.49 0.78 -41.66
CA SER A 19 7.76 0.03 -41.57
C SER A 19 9.01 0.62 -42.23
N MET A 20 9.97 1.04 -41.40
CA MET A 20 11.37 0.60 -41.51
C MET A 20 12.17 0.90 -40.22
N LEU A 21 13.18 0.04 -39.97
CA LEU A 21 14.38 0.32 -39.15
C LEU A 21 14.21 0.71 -37.67
N PHE A 22 13.96 -0.29 -36.81
CA PHE A 22 14.56 -0.29 -35.45
C PHE A 22 16.07 -0.57 -35.55
N THR A 23 16.86 0.44 -35.92
CA THR A 23 18.32 0.38 -35.76
C THR A 23 18.71 0.56 -34.30
N LYS A 24 19.69 -0.22 -33.82
CA LYS A 24 20.31 0.00 -32.50
C LYS A 24 21.05 1.34 -32.47
N GLY A 25 20.36 2.41 -32.07
CA GLY A 25 21.02 3.53 -31.40
C GLY A 25 21.45 3.08 -30.01
N GLY A 26 22.62 3.52 -29.56
CA GLY A 26 22.92 3.46 -28.12
C GLY A 26 21.92 4.34 -27.37
N ARG A 27 21.50 3.93 -26.17
CA ARG A 27 20.80 4.86 -25.27
C ARG A 27 21.74 6.04 -25.03
N ALA A 28 21.31 7.24 -25.41
CA ALA A 28 21.72 8.42 -24.66
C ALA A 28 21.29 8.18 -23.20
N ALA A 29 22.09 8.64 -22.24
CA ALA A 29 21.60 8.74 -20.87
C ALA A 29 20.35 9.65 -20.89
N ALA A 30 19.31 9.29 -20.12
CA ALA A 30 18.22 10.23 -19.90
C ALA A 30 18.81 11.46 -19.19
N GLU A 31 18.51 12.67 -19.69
CA GLU A 31 18.83 13.87 -18.92
C GLU A 31 17.88 13.92 -17.72
N VAL A 32 18.44 13.88 -16.51
CA VAL A 32 17.67 13.86 -15.27
C VAL A 32 16.96 15.20 -15.11
N SER A 33 15.65 15.14 -14.89
CA SER A 33 14.77 16.32 -14.76
C SER A 33 15.26 17.26 -13.65
N PRO A 34 15.57 18.54 -13.96
CA PRO A 34 15.80 19.55 -12.93
C PRO A 34 14.47 20.03 -12.36
N ALA A 35 14.44 20.31 -11.06
CA ALA A 35 13.36 21.08 -10.48
C ALA A 35 13.59 22.57 -10.78
N GLN A 36 12.54 23.29 -11.15
CA GLN A 36 12.60 24.72 -11.49
C GLN A 36 11.50 25.45 -10.73
N VAL A 37 11.84 26.50 -10.00
CA VAL A 37 10.87 27.29 -9.21
C VAL A 37 10.95 28.75 -9.61
N ASN A 38 9.81 29.37 -9.92
CA ASN A 38 9.68 30.79 -10.24
C ASN A 38 8.97 31.52 -9.10
N PHE A 39 9.57 32.62 -8.64
CA PHE A 39 9.10 33.41 -7.52
C PHE A 39 8.13 34.49 -8.02
N GLN A 40 6.85 34.39 -7.67
CA GLN A 40 5.78 35.14 -8.34
C GLN A 40 4.61 35.51 -7.41
N THR A 41 3.63 36.25 -7.92
CA THR A 41 2.37 36.46 -7.18
C THR A 41 1.42 35.28 -7.40
N ALA A 42 0.41 35.12 -6.54
CA ALA A 42 -0.59 34.07 -6.69
C ALA A 42 -1.48 34.23 -7.95
N GLU A 43 -1.56 35.43 -8.53
CA GLU A 43 -2.30 35.71 -9.77
C GLU A 43 -1.43 35.64 -11.04
N SER A 44 -0.12 35.42 -10.90
CA SER A 44 0.83 35.41 -12.02
C SER A 44 0.75 34.13 -12.86
N GLN A 45 0.94 34.25 -14.17
CA GLN A 45 1.10 33.07 -15.05
C GLN A 45 2.47 32.43 -14.82
N THR A 46 2.47 31.22 -14.25
CA THR A 46 3.68 30.41 -14.08
C THR A 46 4.33 30.09 -15.44
N PRO A 47 5.66 30.21 -15.58
CA PRO A 47 6.36 29.83 -16.81
C PRO A 47 6.27 28.32 -17.10
N ASP A 48 6.24 27.94 -18.38
CA ASP A 48 6.21 26.53 -18.81
C ASP A 48 7.40 25.75 -18.20
N GLY A 49 7.09 24.67 -17.47
CA GLY A 49 8.08 23.82 -16.80
C GLY A 49 8.63 24.35 -15.48
N PHE A 50 8.06 25.44 -14.92
CA PHE A 50 8.39 25.95 -13.59
C PHE A 50 7.27 25.67 -12.58
N LEU A 51 7.65 25.51 -11.32
CA LEU A 51 6.78 25.44 -10.16
C LEU A 51 6.60 26.85 -9.58
N PRO A 52 5.42 27.25 -9.07
CA PRO A 52 5.22 28.57 -8.50
C PRO A 52 5.64 28.62 -7.02
N ASP A 53 6.50 29.55 -6.65
CA ASP A 53 6.63 30.01 -5.25
C ASP A 53 5.94 31.36 -5.10
N THR A 54 4.92 31.41 -4.24
CA THR A 54 4.12 32.62 -4.01
C THR A 54 4.48 33.35 -2.72
N GLY A 55 5.70 33.17 -2.19
CA GLY A 55 6.14 33.77 -0.93
C GLY A 55 5.65 33.07 0.35
N LYS A 56 5.13 31.84 0.27
CA LYS A 56 4.61 31.12 1.45
C LYS A 56 5.74 30.51 2.28
N GLU A 57 5.47 30.29 3.57
CA GLU A 57 6.37 29.59 4.48
C GLU A 57 6.64 28.15 4.01
N TYR A 58 7.82 27.60 4.37
CA TYR A 58 8.27 26.27 3.95
C TYR A 58 7.26 25.18 4.29
N GLY A 59 6.84 24.41 3.28
CA GLY A 59 5.89 23.33 3.45
C GLY A 59 5.56 22.65 2.12
N ASN A 60 4.71 21.61 2.17
CA ASN A 60 4.24 20.91 0.98
C ASN A 60 3.54 21.89 0.02
N ARG A 61 3.78 21.76 -1.28
CA ARG A 61 3.25 22.62 -2.35
C ARG A 61 2.26 21.92 -3.28
N GLY A 62 1.97 20.65 -3.04
CA GLY A 62 0.95 19.87 -3.77
C GLY A 62 1.35 19.38 -5.16
N ASN A 63 2.43 19.93 -5.71
CA ASN A 63 3.02 19.60 -7.00
C ASN A 63 4.08 18.48 -6.92
N GLY A 64 4.07 17.68 -5.85
CA GLY A 64 5.08 16.66 -5.55
C GLY A 64 6.32 17.17 -4.79
N PHE A 65 6.40 18.48 -4.50
CA PHE A 65 7.54 19.09 -3.82
C PHE A 65 7.16 19.82 -2.52
N THR A 66 8.14 19.97 -1.65
CA THR A 66 8.09 20.76 -0.42
C THR A 66 9.16 21.83 -0.52
N TYR A 67 8.77 23.11 -0.48
CA TYR A 67 9.70 24.25 -0.53
C TYR A 67 9.05 25.49 0.09
N GLY A 68 9.82 26.57 0.27
CA GLY A 68 9.30 27.85 0.74
C GLY A 68 10.23 28.60 1.69
N TRP A 69 9.70 29.68 2.24
CA TRP A 69 10.46 30.67 3.00
C TRP A 69 10.48 30.39 4.50
N SER A 70 11.47 30.92 5.23
CA SER A 70 11.53 30.83 6.70
C SER A 70 10.49 31.68 7.43
N THR A 71 9.91 32.68 6.75
CA THR A 71 8.74 33.48 7.20
C THR A 71 7.84 33.78 5.99
N ASN A 72 6.72 34.49 6.19
CA ASN A 72 5.79 34.79 5.10
C ASN A 72 6.22 36.01 4.24
N HIS A 73 6.57 35.76 2.98
CA HIS A 73 6.91 36.74 1.93
C HIS A 73 5.79 36.92 0.88
N VAL A 74 4.53 36.56 1.17
CA VAL A 74 3.42 36.69 0.19
C VAL A 74 3.18 38.16 -0.19
N THR A 75 3.40 39.08 0.75
CA THR A 75 3.33 40.54 0.54
C THR A 75 4.47 41.10 -0.30
N ASP A 76 5.48 40.29 -0.61
CA ASP A 76 6.77 40.74 -1.14
C ASP A 76 7.04 40.30 -2.58
N ALA A 77 6.23 39.35 -3.07
CA ALA A 77 6.09 39.01 -4.47
C ALA A 77 5.67 40.21 -5.34
N ARG A 78 6.16 40.27 -6.59
CA ARG A 78 5.82 41.27 -7.60
C ARG A 78 5.59 40.61 -8.97
N ASP A 79 4.70 41.21 -9.76
CA ASP A 79 4.46 40.86 -11.16
C ASP A 79 4.70 42.09 -12.05
N HIS A 80 5.75 42.03 -12.87
CA HIS A 80 6.16 43.05 -13.83
C HIS A 80 6.01 42.56 -15.30
N SER A 81 5.15 41.56 -15.56
CA SER A 81 4.86 40.98 -16.91
C SER A 81 4.38 42.00 -17.96
N LYS A 82 3.93 43.18 -17.53
CA LYS A 82 3.59 44.32 -18.39
C LYS A 82 4.80 45.05 -18.95
N PHE A 83 6.00 44.75 -18.45
CA PHE A 83 7.26 45.42 -18.79
C PHE A 83 8.33 44.43 -19.29
N GLU A 84 8.43 43.26 -18.68
CA GLU A 84 9.34 42.17 -19.09
C GLU A 84 8.55 41.01 -19.72
N PRO A 85 8.79 40.66 -21.00
CA PRO A 85 8.07 39.59 -21.69
C PRO A 85 8.57 38.16 -21.40
N ASP A 86 9.78 37.94 -20.85
CA ASP A 86 10.17 36.61 -20.37
C ASP A 86 9.54 36.34 -18.99
N LEU A 87 8.53 35.46 -18.93
CA LEU A 87 7.80 35.17 -17.70
C LEU A 87 8.70 34.70 -16.53
N LYS A 88 9.87 34.11 -16.80
CA LYS A 88 10.84 33.71 -15.75
C LYS A 88 11.50 34.92 -15.06
N LEU A 89 11.49 36.07 -15.70
CA LEU A 89 12.13 37.33 -15.26
C LEU A 89 11.10 38.45 -14.97
N ALA A 90 9.89 38.30 -15.50
CA ALA A 90 8.73 39.16 -15.24
C ALA A 90 8.31 39.17 -13.76
N THR A 91 8.53 38.08 -13.07
CA THR A 91 8.14 37.86 -11.67
C THR A 91 9.36 37.85 -10.75
N LEU A 92 9.13 38.23 -9.49
CA LEU A 92 10.13 38.13 -8.43
C LEU A 92 9.49 38.05 -7.05
N ASN A 93 10.26 37.61 -6.06
CA ASN A 93 10.02 37.91 -4.64
C ASN A 93 11.24 38.63 -4.03
N GLN A 94 11.06 39.27 -2.88
CA GLN A 94 12.06 40.10 -2.21
C GLN A 94 12.57 39.39 -0.95
N MET A 95 13.77 38.82 -1.03
CA MET A 95 14.49 38.26 0.12
C MET A 95 15.19 39.41 0.86
N GLY A 96 15.03 39.51 2.17
CA GLY A 96 15.66 40.51 3.01
C GLY A 96 17.07 40.13 3.46
N ALA A 97 17.34 40.29 4.75
CA ALA A 97 18.64 40.01 5.36
C ALA A 97 18.46 39.13 6.59
N GLY A 98 18.91 37.88 6.50
CA GLY A 98 18.58 36.81 7.45
C GLY A 98 17.33 36.01 7.06
N ASP A 99 16.71 36.33 5.92
CA ASP A 99 15.62 35.53 5.35
C ASP A 99 16.21 34.36 4.54
N VAL A 100 15.52 33.22 4.59
CA VAL A 100 15.98 31.94 4.04
C VAL A 100 14.86 31.34 3.19
N TRP A 101 15.22 30.67 2.10
CA TRP A 101 14.31 29.84 1.33
C TRP A 101 14.86 28.43 1.20
N GLU A 102 14.04 27.42 1.46
CA GLU A 102 14.43 26.01 1.51
C GLU A 102 13.63 25.19 0.48
N MET A 103 14.20 24.08 0.02
CA MET A 103 13.52 23.06 -0.80
C MET A 103 13.95 21.65 -0.38
N ALA A 104 12.99 20.77 -0.11
CA ALA A 104 13.25 19.37 0.16
C ALA A 104 13.84 18.68 -1.09
N VAL A 105 15.04 18.12 -0.96
CA VAL A 105 15.70 17.31 -2.00
C VAL A 105 16.47 16.16 -1.36
N PRO A 106 16.68 15.02 -2.04
CA PRO A 106 17.54 13.95 -1.53
C PRO A 106 18.97 14.45 -1.24
N ASN A 107 19.62 13.90 -0.21
CA ASN A 107 21.03 14.15 0.05
C ASN A 107 21.89 13.80 -1.17
N GLY A 108 22.75 14.73 -1.58
CA GLY A 108 23.46 14.62 -2.85
C GLY A 108 24.02 15.94 -3.36
N THR A 109 24.57 15.90 -4.55
CA THR A 109 25.29 17.00 -5.17
C THR A 109 24.41 17.68 -6.23
N TYR A 110 24.34 19.01 -6.23
CA TYR A 110 23.44 19.78 -7.09
C TYR A 110 24.15 20.89 -7.88
N GLU A 111 23.74 21.07 -9.13
CA GLU A 111 23.95 22.28 -9.93
C GLU A 111 22.78 23.23 -9.64
N VAL A 112 23.06 24.38 -9.01
CA VAL A 112 22.04 25.31 -8.51
C VAL A 112 22.20 26.65 -9.21
N THR A 113 21.22 27.02 -10.03
CA THR A 113 21.21 28.30 -10.75
C THR A 113 20.17 29.23 -10.14
N VAL A 114 20.58 30.41 -9.69
CA VAL A 114 19.66 31.44 -9.17
C VAL A 114 19.70 32.66 -10.06
N SER A 115 18.54 33.22 -10.40
CA SER A 115 18.40 34.52 -11.07
C SER A 115 17.94 35.61 -10.11
N ILE A 116 18.57 36.78 -10.21
CA ILE A 116 18.19 38.00 -9.50
C ILE A 116 18.07 39.21 -10.44
N GLY A 117 17.14 40.11 -10.11
CA GLY A 117 16.97 41.40 -10.78
C GLY A 117 15.51 41.87 -10.88
N ASP A 118 15.33 43.12 -11.28
CA ASP A 118 14.04 43.77 -11.51
C ASP A 118 14.17 44.79 -12.65
N ILE A 119 13.30 44.71 -13.64
CA ILE A 119 13.22 45.67 -14.76
C ILE A 119 12.83 47.09 -14.33
N LEU A 120 12.09 47.25 -13.23
CA LEU A 120 11.75 48.57 -12.68
C LEU A 120 12.85 49.14 -11.77
N HIS A 121 13.75 48.29 -11.26
CA HIS A 121 14.81 48.68 -10.32
C HIS A 121 16.19 48.06 -10.65
N PRO A 122 16.72 48.20 -11.88
CA PRO A 122 17.93 47.50 -12.37
C PRO A 122 19.23 47.82 -11.62
N ASP A 123 19.19 48.83 -10.73
CA ASP A 123 20.29 49.28 -9.89
C ASP A 123 20.28 48.63 -8.48
N GLN A 124 19.17 48.02 -8.01
CA GLN A 124 19.07 47.54 -6.61
C GLN A 124 20.07 46.42 -6.28
N ILE A 125 20.31 45.50 -7.22
CA ILE A 125 21.32 44.43 -7.07
C ILE A 125 22.79 44.93 -7.10
N ARG A 126 23.03 46.25 -7.11
CA ARG A 126 24.35 46.87 -6.91
C ARG A 126 24.67 47.22 -5.45
N GLY A 127 23.76 46.97 -4.50
CA GLY A 127 24.02 47.17 -3.05
C GLY A 127 24.98 46.13 -2.43
N LYS A 128 25.18 46.19 -1.10
CA LYS A 128 25.89 45.13 -0.35
C LYS A 128 25.03 43.86 -0.32
N LEU A 129 25.21 43.03 -1.33
CA LEU A 129 24.57 41.75 -1.54
C LEU A 129 25.47 40.61 -1.03
N LEU A 130 24.88 39.70 -0.28
CA LEU A 130 25.34 38.30 -0.19
C LEU A 130 24.12 37.39 -0.38
N LEU A 131 24.27 36.33 -1.18
CA LEU A 131 23.36 35.21 -1.27
C LEU A 131 24.18 33.93 -1.40
N THR A 132 23.94 32.95 -0.53
CA THR A 132 24.54 31.61 -0.62
C THR A 132 23.48 30.56 -0.99
N ALA A 133 23.94 29.44 -1.54
CA ALA A 133 23.24 28.18 -1.63
C ALA A 133 24.08 27.17 -0.83
N GLU A 134 23.49 26.57 0.21
CA GLU A 134 24.24 26.07 1.37
C GLU A 134 25.24 27.15 1.86
N ASP A 135 26.48 26.77 2.18
CA ASP A 135 27.59 27.70 2.46
C ASP A 135 28.32 28.21 1.20
N THR A 136 27.81 27.94 -0.01
CA THR A 136 28.46 28.35 -1.28
C THR A 136 27.90 29.67 -1.80
N VAL A 137 28.78 30.66 -2.01
CA VAL A 137 28.40 31.99 -2.51
C VAL A 137 27.87 31.92 -3.94
N VAL A 138 26.59 32.28 -4.13
CA VAL A 138 25.95 32.47 -5.45
C VAL A 138 26.17 33.89 -5.96
N PHE A 139 25.98 34.88 -5.09
CA PHE A 139 26.27 36.29 -5.38
C PHE A 139 26.92 36.97 -4.18
N ALA A 140 27.96 37.75 -4.41
CA ALA A 140 28.56 38.65 -3.42
C ALA A 140 29.02 39.95 -4.09
N ASN A 141 28.65 41.10 -3.49
CA ASN A 141 29.20 42.41 -3.86
C ASN A 141 30.04 42.95 -2.70
N GLU A 142 31.30 43.33 -2.94
CA GLU A 142 32.20 43.93 -1.95
C GLU A 142 32.54 45.39 -2.27
N GLN A 143 32.92 46.19 -1.26
CA GLN A 143 33.25 47.62 -1.46
C GLN A 143 34.76 47.85 -1.51
N ALA A 144 35.31 47.95 -2.72
CA ALA A 144 36.72 48.23 -2.96
C ALA A 144 36.96 49.72 -3.26
N GLY A 145 37.72 50.40 -2.40
CA GLY A 145 38.09 51.82 -2.61
C GLY A 145 36.92 52.81 -2.57
N GLY A 146 35.76 52.41 -2.02
CA GLY A 146 34.53 53.20 -1.98
C GLY A 146 33.49 52.82 -3.03
N ASN A 147 33.91 52.19 -4.14
CA ASN A 147 33.00 51.65 -5.15
C ASN A 147 32.66 50.19 -4.82
N TRP A 148 31.46 49.74 -5.22
CA TRP A 148 31.10 48.33 -5.17
C TRP A 148 31.68 47.60 -6.37
N GLN A 149 32.29 46.43 -6.15
CA GLN A 149 32.54 45.45 -7.21
C GLN A 149 31.30 44.56 -7.32
N HIS A 150 30.82 44.36 -8.54
CA HIS A 150 29.61 43.62 -8.84
C HIS A 150 29.93 42.29 -9.53
N VAL A 151 29.13 41.26 -9.26
CA VAL A 151 29.13 40.00 -10.04
C VAL A 151 28.69 40.22 -11.51
N LYS A 152 28.15 41.40 -11.82
CA LYS A 152 27.37 41.71 -13.03
C LYS A 152 28.01 42.87 -13.83
N PRO A 153 28.18 42.77 -15.16
CA PRO A 153 28.62 43.87 -16.01
C PRO A 153 27.62 45.06 -16.06
N ASP A 154 28.14 46.26 -16.26
CA ASP A 154 27.33 47.47 -16.44
C ASP A 154 26.35 47.34 -17.62
N GLY A 155 25.10 47.79 -17.40
CA GLY A 155 24.07 47.89 -18.44
C GLY A 155 23.12 46.69 -18.60
N GLN A 156 23.35 45.57 -17.91
CA GLN A 156 22.38 44.47 -17.85
C GLN A 156 21.24 44.75 -16.85
N THR A 157 20.08 44.10 -17.01
CA THR A 157 18.91 44.21 -16.09
C THR A 157 18.92 43.12 -15.02
N TYR A 158 18.99 41.86 -15.44
CA TYR A 158 19.03 40.66 -14.59
C TYR A 158 20.44 40.09 -14.49
N ALA A 159 20.67 39.16 -13.57
CA ALA A 159 21.85 38.31 -13.52
C ALA A 159 21.47 36.92 -12.99
N ALA A 160 21.95 35.87 -13.66
CA ALA A 160 21.85 34.50 -13.18
C ALA A 160 23.27 33.94 -12.97
N ASN A 161 23.46 33.17 -11.90
CA ASN A 161 24.72 32.46 -11.63
C ASN A 161 24.43 31.02 -11.23
N THR A 162 25.33 30.11 -11.62
CA THR A 162 25.23 28.67 -11.33
C THR A 162 26.39 28.27 -10.41
N VAL A 163 26.05 27.70 -9.25
CA VAL A 163 27.00 27.12 -8.31
C VAL A 163 26.82 25.61 -8.23
N LYS A 164 27.80 24.94 -7.63
CA LYS A 164 27.72 23.53 -7.27
C LYS A 164 27.74 23.40 -5.74
N VAL A 165 26.77 22.66 -5.19
CA VAL A 165 26.61 22.46 -3.74
C VAL A 165 26.39 20.99 -3.40
N ASP A 166 26.56 20.65 -2.12
CA ASP A 166 26.30 19.31 -1.56
C ASP A 166 25.29 19.43 -0.40
N VAL A 167 24.11 18.83 -0.55
CA VAL A 167 23.02 18.78 0.45
C VAL A 167 23.20 17.56 1.35
N THR A 168 23.05 17.74 2.67
CA THR A 168 23.36 16.70 3.67
C THR A 168 22.30 16.45 4.75
N ASP A 169 21.25 17.27 4.81
CA ASP A 169 20.16 17.23 5.80
C ASP A 169 18.76 17.01 5.17
N GLY A 170 18.70 16.79 3.85
CA GLY A 170 17.46 16.68 3.08
C GLY A 170 16.89 18.00 2.55
N LYS A 171 17.60 19.13 2.70
CA LYS A 171 17.17 20.44 2.20
C LYS A 171 18.25 21.15 1.39
N LEU A 172 17.86 21.70 0.24
CA LEU A 172 18.59 22.77 -0.40
C LEU A 172 18.17 24.11 0.22
N THR A 173 19.15 24.93 0.60
CA THR A 173 18.94 26.17 1.37
C THR A 173 19.56 27.37 0.65
N LEU A 174 18.75 28.37 0.30
CA LEU A 174 19.20 29.71 -0.09
C LEU A 174 19.17 30.66 1.11
N ASP A 175 20.30 31.31 1.40
CA ASP A 175 20.49 32.09 2.63
C ASP A 175 21.11 33.48 2.38
N SER A 176 20.57 34.48 3.07
CA SER A 176 20.96 35.90 3.01
C SER A 176 21.68 36.43 4.26
N LYS A 177 22.01 35.57 5.23
CA LYS A 177 22.45 35.89 6.61
C LYS A 177 23.36 37.12 6.79
N ASP A 178 24.43 37.29 6.01
CA ASP A 178 25.40 38.40 6.15
C ASP A 178 25.20 39.56 5.12
N SER A 179 24.11 39.51 4.35
CA SER A 179 23.69 40.57 3.42
C SER A 179 23.32 41.84 4.18
N ALA A 180 23.52 43.02 3.58
CA ALA A 180 23.05 44.29 4.17
C ALA A 180 22.11 45.09 3.26
N THR A 181 21.82 44.61 2.05
CA THR A 181 20.55 44.94 1.41
C THR A 181 19.42 44.22 2.14
N LYS A 182 18.27 44.88 2.29
CA LYS A 182 17.02 44.29 2.79
C LYS A 182 16.08 43.89 1.65
N ASN A 183 16.61 43.78 0.44
CA ASN A 183 15.85 43.51 -0.76
C ASN A 183 16.80 42.92 -1.81
N ILE A 184 16.74 41.60 -2.00
CA ILE A 184 17.32 40.83 -3.08
C ILE A 184 16.14 40.36 -3.92
N GLN A 185 16.02 40.84 -5.15
CA GLN A 185 14.92 40.51 -6.05
C GLN A 185 15.23 39.16 -6.72
N ILE A 186 14.69 38.06 -6.21
CA ILE A 186 14.92 36.71 -6.74
C ILE A 186 13.81 36.34 -7.73
N ASN A 187 14.16 35.92 -8.96
CA ASN A 187 13.21 35.63 -10.03
C ASN A 187 12.92 34.13 -10.15
N TYR A 188 13.97 33.32 -10.16
CA TYR A 188 13.85 31.87 -10.23
C TYR A 188 15.07 31.16 -9.64
N ILE A 189 14.87 29.89 -9.27
CA ILE A 189 15.91 28.92 -8.99
C ILE A 189 15.71 27.69 -9.89
N VAL A 190 16.81 27.12 -10.40
CA VAL A 190 16.85 25.81 -11.04
C VAL A 190 17.79 24.91 -10.25
N VAL A 191 17.27 23.79 -9.77
CA VAL A 191 17.96 22.77 -8.98
C VAL A 191 18.10 21.51 -9.84
N LYS A 192 19.33 21.19 -10.23
CA LYS A 192 19.63 20.04 -11.08
C LYS A 192 20.49 19.03 -10.31
N PRO A 193 20.02 17.79 -10.11
CA PRO A 193 20.82 16.75 -9.45
C PRO A 193 22.03 16.38 -10.34
N LEU A 194 23.18 16.16 -9.72
CA LEU A 194 24.41 15.69 -10.36
C LEU A 194 24.82 14.32 -9.79
N PRO A 195 25.59 13.51 -10.55
CA PRO A 195 26.21 12.32 -10.00
C PRO A 195 27.14 12.69 -8.85
N SER A 196 26.99 12.03 -7.71
CA SER A 196 27.81 12.24 -6.51
C SER A 196 28.65 10.99 -6.21
N GLN A 197 29.38 11.00 -5.09
CA GLN A 197 30.22 9.88 -4.68
C GLN A 197 30.09 9.59 -3.19
N THR A 198 29.88 8.32 -2.86
CA THR A 198 29.92 7.81 -1.48
C THR A 198 31.12 6.89 -1.27
N LYS A 199 31.56 6.77 0.00
CA LYS A 199 32.52 5.74 0.41
C LYS A 199 31.86 4.45 0.89
N GLU A 200 30.56 4.45 1.08
CA GLU A 200 29.82 3.37 1.74
C GLU A 200 28.39 3.29 1.19
N VAL A 201 27.88 2.08 0.96
CA VAL A 201 26.47 1.81 0.67
C VAL A 201 26.03 0.56 1.43
N LYS A 202 24.85 0.65 2.05
CA LYS A 202 24.30 -0.39 2.92
C LYS A 202 22.96 -0.85 2.38
N ILE A 203 22.86 -2.14 2.10
CA ILE A 203 21.67 -2.79 1.53
C ILE A 203 21.01 -3.63 2.62
N ASN A 204 19.72 -3.44 2.87
CA ASN A 204 18.94 -4.34 3.72
C ASN A 204 17.98 -5.16 2.85
N HIS A 205 18.02 -6.48 3.02
CA HIS A 205 17.22 -7.44 2.25
C HIS A 205 15.91 -7.68 2.97
N GLN A 206 14.81 -7.18 2.40
CA GLN A 206 13.55 -7.06 3.12
C GLN A 206 12.34 -7.25 2.22
N THR A 207 11.14 -7.21 2.79
CA THR A 207 9.91 -7.21 2.00
C THR A 207 9.65 -5.81 1.42
N LEU A 208 8.78 -5.68 0.42
CA LEU A 208 8.37 -4.38 -0.11
C LEU A 208 7.68 -3.47 0.93
N TYR A 209 7.32 -4.00 2.10
CA TYR A 209 6.54 -3.28 3.13
C TYR A 209 7.25 -3.20 4.48
N SER A 210 8.50 -3.64 4.55
CA SER A 210 9.35 -3.58 5.75
C SER A 210 9.87 -2.16 6.00
N GLN A 211 10.04 -1.79 7.27
CA GLN A 211 10.72 -0.55 7.64
C GLN A 211 12.22 -0.67 7.31
N THR A 212 12.68 0.11 6.33
CA THR A 212 14.11 0.18 6.00
C THR A 212 14.91 0.75 7.20
N PRO A 213 15.98 0.10 7.67
CA PRO A 213 16.78 0.60 8.80
C PRO A 213 17.53 1.90 8.45
N ASP A 214 17.74 2.77 9.44
CA ASP A 214 18.45 4.04 9.27
C ASP A 214 19.82 3.88 8.58
N GLY A 215 20.02 4.59 7.48
CA GLY A 215 21.26 4.56 6.68
C GLY A 215 21.39 3.36 5.72
N PHE A 216 20.36 2.51 5.59
CA PHE A 216 20.29 1.45 4.58
C PHE A 216 19.37 1.86 3.42
N VAL A 217 19.55 1.21 2.27
CA VAL A 217 18.59 1.19 1.16
C VAL A 217 18.01 -0.21 0.97
N ALA A 218 16.76 -0.30 0.52
CA ALA A 218 16.00 -1.54 0.44
C ALA A 218 16.38 -2.41 -0.78
N ASP A 219 16.61 -3.70 -0.57
CA ASP A 219 16.49 -4.73 -1.62
C ASP A 219 15.29 -5.61 -1.32
N ILE A 220 14.30 -5.54 -2.21
CA ILE A 220 13.00 -6.22 -2.06
C ILE A 220 12.90 -7.52 -2.89
N GLY A 221 14.03 -8.06 -3.36
CA GLY A 221 14.03 -9.24 -4.24
C GLY A 221 13.83 -8.96 -5.73
N GLU A 222 13.96 -7.72 -6.18
CA GLU A 222 13.77 -7.34 -7.59
C GLU A 222 14.92 -7.77 -8.52
N LEU A 223 14.61 -7.85 -9.82
CA LEU A 223 15.60 -8.04 -10.89
C LEU A 223 16.60 -6.88 -10.96
N TYR A 224 17.90 -7.18 -11.07
CA TYR A 224 19.00 -6.21 -11.15
C TYR A 224 18.70 -5.04 -12.10
N GLY A 225 18.76 -3.82 -11.56
CA GLY A 225 18.39 -2.57 -12.24
C GLY A 225 18.52 -1.36 -11.33
N SER A 226 18.26 -0.16 -11.86
CA SER A 226 18.23 1.07 -11.06
C SER A 226 17.08 1.04 -10.06
N ARG A 227 17.32 1.58 -8.87
CA ARG A 227 16.38 1.59 -7.73
C ARG A 227 15.78 2.96 -7.43
N GLY A 228 16.05 3.97 -8.28
CA GLY A 228 15.62 5.36 -8.05
C GLY A 228 16.33 6.07 -6.88
N ASN A 229 17.15 5.37 -6.10
CA ASN A 229 17.88 5.87 -4.92
C ASN A 229 19.36 6.19 -5.23
N GLY A 230 19.69 6.39 -6.51
CA GLY A 230 21.06 6.62 -6.98
C GLY A 230 21.94 5.37 -7.11
N PHE A 231 21.42 4.17 -6.85
CA PHE A 231 22.15 2.93 -7.06
C PHE A 231 21.44 1.97 -8.03
N THR A 232 22.24 1.07 -8.63
CA THR A 232 21.78 0.00 -9.52
C THR A 232 22.19 -1.35 -8.94
N TYR A 233 21.22 -2.09 -8.38
CA TYR A 233 21.46 -3.39 -7.73
C TYR A 233 20.24 -4.33 -7.83
N GLY A 234 20.43 -5.58 -7.43
CA GLY A 234 19.36 -6.57 -7.29
C GLY A 234 19.78 -7.96 -7.75
N TRP A 235 18.77 -8.79 -8.02
CA TRP A 235 18.95 -10.21 -8.27
C TRP A 235 19.00 -10.53 -9.76
N SER A 236 19.79 -11.53 -10.12
CA SER A 236 19.82 -12.13 -11.47
C SER A 236 18.49 -12.79 -11.90
N ARG A 237 17.57 -13.02 -10.96
CA ARG A 237 16.24 -13.63 -11.13
C ARG A 237 15.27 -12.97 -10.14
N LEU A 238 13.99 -12.83 -10.50
CA LEU A 238 12.99 -12.28 -9.59
C LEU A 238 12.88 -13.15 -8.32
N ASN A 239 13.04 -12.52 -7.16
CA ASN A 239 13.19 -13.16 -5.85
C ASN A 239 12.28 -12.53 -4.76
N THR A 240 11.29 -11.72 -5.17
CA THR A 240 10.34 -11.01 -4.28
C THR A 240 9.48 -11.95 -3.43
N GLY A 241 9.26 -13.21 -3.86
CA GLY A 241 8.52 -14.21 -3.08
C GLY A 241 9.31 -14.85 -1.93
N GLU A 242 10.63 -14.62 -1.87
CA GLU A 242 11.54 -15.26 -0.89
C GLU A 242 11.91 -14.34 0.29
N THR A 243 11.56 -13.06 0.20
CA THR A 243 11.73 -12.04 1.25
C THR A 243 10.86 -12.36 2.47
N ARG A 244 11.37 -12.13 3.68
CA ARG A 244 10.61 -12.24 4.94
C ARG A 244 10.88 -11.05 5.83
N ASP A 245 9.93 -10.77 6.71
CA ASP A 245 10.03 -9.80 7.78
C ASP A 245 9.77 -10.53 9.11
N TYR A 246 10.58 -10.26 10.12
CA TYR A 246 10.42 -10.80 11.48
C TYR A 246 10.53 -9.69 12.54
N SER A 247 10.17 -8.44 12.21
CA SER A 247 10.24 -7.26 13.10
C SER A 247 9.40 -7.37 14.38
N LEU A 248 8.44 -8.30 14.45
CA LEU A 248 7.71 -8.66 15.68
C LEU A 248 8.48 -9.62 16.61
N LEU A 249 9.59 -10.19 16.14
CA LEU A 249 10.42 -11.17 16.86
C LEU A 249 11.86 -10.66 17.09
N GLU A 250 12.40 -9.92 16.12
CA GLU A 250 13.75 -9.36 16.15
C GLU A 250 13.67 -7.82 16.22
N PRO A 251 14.11 -7.17 17.31
CA PRO A 251 14.09 -5.70 17.42
C PRO A 251 15.19 -4.99 16.62
N ASP A 252 16.26 -5.66 16.18
CA ASP A 252 17.28 -5.05 15.31
C ASP A 252 16.85 -5.13 13.83
N LEU A 253 16.23 -4.06 13.32
CA LEU A 253 15.57 -4.04 12.00
C LEU A 253 16.43 -4.56 10.83
N LYS A 254 17.76 -4.34 10.84
CA LYS A 254 18.67 -4.84 9.79
C LYS A 254 18.87 -6.36 9.79
N LEU A 255 18.48 -7.03 10.88
CA LEU A 255 18.51 -8.47 11.09
C LEU A 255 17.10 -9.09 11.03
N ALA A 256 16.08 -8.30 11.39
CA ALA A 256 14.68 -8.70 11.38
C ALA A 256 14.19 -9.09 9.99
N THR A 257 14.69 -8.43 8.96
CA THR A 257 14.36 -8.68 7.56
C THR A 257 15.37 -9.62 6.91
N LEU A 258 14.92 -10.39 5.91
CA LEU A 258 15.80 -11.21 5.08
C LEU A 258 15.27 -11.45 3.67
N ASN A 259 16.16 -11.93 2.80
CA ASN A 259 15.82 -12.62 1.54
C ASN A 259 16.64 -13.92 1.42
N GLN A 260 16.32 -14.81 0.49
CA GLN A 260 16.90 -16.16 0.40
C GLN A 260 17.47 -16.45 -0.98
N PHE A 261 18.70 -16.98 -1.03
CA PHE A 261 19.32 -17.38 -2.30
C PHE A 261 18.67 -18.66 -2.85
N GLY A 262 18.14 -18.57 -4.08
CA GLY A 262 17.83 -19.75 -4.88
C GLY A 262 19.09 -20.40 -5.47
N ALA A 263 19.00 -21.65 -5.90
CA ALA A 263 20.13 -22.35 -6.53
C ALA A 263 20.50 -21.66 -7.86
N GLY A 264 21.74 -21.18 -7.99
CA GLY A 264 22.18 -20.40 -9.15
C GLY A 264 21.50 -19.03 -9.28
N TYR A 265 21.12 -18.42 -8.15
CA TYR A 265 20.76 -17.01 -8.05
C TYR A 265 22.00 -16.22 -7.63
N LEU A 266 22.37 -15.22 -8.42
CA LEU A 266 23.33 -14.17 -8.04
C LEU A 266 22.58 -12.93 -7.53
N TRP A 267 23.21 -12.19 -6.62
CA TRP A 267 22.88 -10.80 -6.29
C TRP A 267 24.04 -9.90 -6.72
N GLU A 268 23.75 -8.74 -7.29
CA GLU A 268 24.74 -7.85 -7.92
C GLU A 268 24.47 -6.37 -7.59
N ILE A 269 25.51 -5.54 -7.53
CA ILE A 269 25.44 -4.07 -7.50
C ILE A 269 26.46 -3.46 -8.48
N ALA A 270 26.09 -2.40 -9.19
CA ALA A 270 27.01 -1.61 -10.00
C ALA A 270 27.95 -0.80 -9.10
N VAL A 271 29.27 -1.00 -9.23
CA VAL A 271 30.29 -0.18 -8.58
C VAL A 271 31.50 0.01 -9.51
N PRO A 272 32.25 1.12 -9.43
CA PRO A 272 33.45 1.30 -10.24
C PRO A 272 34.50 0.20 -10.00
N ASN A 273 35.32 -0.10 -11.00
CA ASN A 273 36.47 -1.00 -10.82
C ASN A 273 37.40 -0.49 -9.72
N GLY A 274 37.79 -1.39 -8.82
CA GLY A 274 38.55 -1.06 -7.62
C GLY A 274 38.34 -2.05 -6.48
N LYS A 275 38.94 -1.74 -5.34
CA LYS A 275 38.88 -2.52 -4.11
C LYS A 275 37.82 -2.04 -3.14
N TYR A 276 37.14 -3.00 -2.51
CA TYR A 276 36.05 -2.79 -1.56
C TYR A 276 36.20 -3.70 -0.34
N GLU A 277 35.82 -3.21 0.82
CA GLU A 277 35.52 -4.00 2.02
C GLU A 277 34.03 -4.34 1.98
N VAL A 278 33.69 -5.63 2.00
CA VAL A 278 32.32 -6.14 1.88
C VAL A 278 32.00 -6.93 3.12
N THR A 279 30.99 -6.48 3.88
CA THR A 279 30.44 -7.20 5.01
C THR A 279 29.05 -7.73 4.65
N VAL A 280 28.79 -9.00 4.93
CA VAL A 280 27.47 -9.63 4.74
C VAL A 280 27.03 -10.28 6.03
N SER A 281 25.74 -10.16 6.37
CA SER A 281 25.12 -10.90 7.47
C SER A 281 24.11 -11.92 6.96
N ILE A 282 24.14 -13.11 7.55
CA ILE A 282 23.23 -14.22 7.27
C ILE A 282 22.63 -14.81 8.55
N GLY A 283 21.34 -15.11 8.53
CA GLY A 283 20.64 -15.68 9.67
C GLY A 283 19.12 -15.60 9.56
N ASP A 284 18.46 -16.20 10.55
CA ASP A 284 17.00 -16.38 10.59
C ASP A 284 16.60 -16.60 12.06
N ILE A 285 15.77 -15.73 12.64
CA ILE A 285 15.36 -15.82 14.05
C ILE A 285 14.37 -16.96 14.32
N LEU A 286 13.50 -17.25 13.34
CA LEU A 286 12.55 -18.35 13.41
C LEU A 286 13.27 -19.70 13.19
N TYR A 287 14.30 -19.70 12.33
CA TYR A 287 15.06 -20.89 11.97
C TYR A 287 16.57 -20.75 12.18
N PRO A 288 17.06 -20.52 13.43
CA PRO A 288 18.49 -20.36 13.72
C PRO A 288 19.30 -21.63 13.40
N ASN A 289 18.64 -22.76 13.15
CA ASN A 289 19.26 -24.02 12.76
C ASN A 289 19.28 -24.30 11.24
N GLN A 290 18.74 -23.44 10.36
CA GLN A 290 18.63 -23.75 8.92
C GLN A 290 19.93 -23.63 8.08
N ILE A 291 21.06 -23.22 8.69
CA ILE A 291 22.39 -23.25 8.06
C ILE A 291 23.01 -24.68 8.06
N LYS A 292 22.18 -25.72 8.31
CA LYS A 292 22.61 -27.12 8.46
C LYS A 292 22.75 -27.87 7.13
N GLY A 293 23.88 -27.66 6.46
CA GLY A 293 24.26 -28.41 5.26
C GLY A 293 25.48 -27.83 4.55
N LYS A 294 25.61 -28.11 3.25
CA LYS A 294 26.56 -27.39 2.39
C LYS A 294 26.13 -25.94 2.26
N LEU A 295 27.00 -25.04 2.68
CA LEU A 295 26.91 -23.59 2.48
C LEU A 295 28.26 -23.09 1.99
N LEU A 296 28.24 -22.31 0.93
CA LEU A 296 29.35 -21.53 0.39
C LEU A 296 28.76 -20.21 -0.14
N LEU A 297 29.19 -19.07 0.39
CA LEU A 297 28.87 -17.75 -0.15
C LEU A 297 30.17 -17.01 -0.45
N THR A 298 30.27 -16.44 -1.64
CA THR A 298 31.43 -15.67 -2.10
C THR A 298 31.05 -14.26 -2.54
N ALA A 299 31.98 -13.31 -2.35
CA ALA A 299 31.97 -12.00 -3.00
C ALA A 299 33.23 -11.92 -3.87
N GLU A 300 33.11 -11.66 -5.18
CA GLU A 300 34.24 -11.67 -6.13
C GLU A 300 35.17 -12.90 -5.97
N GLU A 301 34.57 -14.11 -6.01
CA GLU A 301 35.21 -15.41 -5.72
C GLU A 301 35.81 -15.60 -4.31
N LYS A 302 35.86 -14.58 -3.46
CA LYS A 302 36.39 -14.69 -2.09
C LYS A 302 35.31 -15.15 -1.12
N VAL A 303 35.64 -16.18 -0.34
CA VAL A 303 34.73 -16.81 0.63
C VAL A 303 34.38 -15.86 1.76
N LEU A 304 33.09 -15.49 1.84
CA LEU A 304 32.49 -14.87 3.03
C LEU A 304 32.16 -15.93 4.07
N PHE A 305 31.54 -17.03 3.63
CA PHE A 305 31.07 -18.11 4.48
C PHE A 305 31.27 -19.47 3.81
N GLU A 306 31.83 -20.45 4.52
CA GLU A 306 31.92 -21.85 4.07
C GLU A 306 31.67 -22.79 5.26
N ASN A 307 30.69 -23.69 5.13
CA ASN A 307 30.58 -24.86 6.00
C ASN A 307 31.49 -25.97 5.46
N GLN A 308 32.20 -26.71 6.33
CA GLN A 308 33.09 -27.81 5.94
C GLN A 308 32.70 -29.13 6.60
N GLN A 309 32.86 -30.26 5.92
CA GLN A 309 32.71 -31.58 6.56
C GLN A 309 33.99 -32.00 7.28
N VAL A 310 33.86 -32.42 8.54
CA VAL A 310 34.91 -33.05 9.34
C VAL A 310 34.32 -34.32 9.96
N ASP A 311 34.98 -35.46 9.75
CA ASP A 311 34.54 -36.78 10.23
C ASP A 311 33.09 -37.15 9.84
N GLY A 312 32.62 -36.63 8.69
CA GLY A 312 31.26 -36.83 8.16
C GLY A 312 30.22 -35.84 8.70
N VAL A 313 30.57 -34.99 9.66
CA VAL A 313 29.70 -33.97 10.26
C VAL A 313 30.01 -32.60 9.66
N TRP A 314 29.00 -31.81 9.29
CA TRP A 314 29.21 -30.42 8.89
C TRP A 314 29.57 -29.57 10.11
N LYS A 315 30.72 -28.90 10.06
CA LYS A 315 31.02 -27.74 10.90
C LYS A 315 30.41 -26.51 10.26
N HIS A 316 29.66 -25.74 11.04
CA HIS A 316 28.94 -24.57 10.57
C HIS A 316 29.74 -23.29 10.82
N VAL A 317 29.61 -22.31 9.93
CA VAL A 317 30.17 -20.96 10.09
C VAL A 317 29.69 -20.25 11.36
N LYS A 318 28.55 -20.69 11.89
CA LYS A 318 27.90 -20.15 13.08
C LYS A 318 27.90 -21.21 14.19
N PRO A 319 28.46 -20.91 15.39
CA PRO A 319 28.35 -21.77 16.57
C PRO A 319 26.90 -22.11 16.95
N ASP A 320 26.70 -23.27 17.57
CA ASP A 320 25.40 -23.68 18.11
C ASP A 320 24.86 -22.63 19.09
N GLY A 321 23.58 -22.27 18.95
CA GLY A 321 22.89 -21.30 19.81
C GLY A 321 22.94 -19.84 19.35
N GLN A 322 23.78 -19.47 18.38
CA GLN A 322 23.69 -18.14 17.75
C GLN A 322 22.57 -18.08 16.70
N VAL A 323 22.04 -16.88 16.42
CA VAL A 323 20.97 -16.66 15.41
C VAL A 323 21.54 -16.21 14.06
N TYR A 324 22.43 -15.22 14.06
CA TYR A 324 23.06 -14.67 12.84
C TYR A 324 24.57 -14.94 12.83
N ALA A 325 25.18 -14.81 11.65
CA ALA A 325 26.61 -14.76 11.45
C ALA A 325 26.94 -13.64 10.45
N THR A 326 27.99 -12.87 10.75
CA THR A 326 28.45 -11.76 9.90
C THR A 326 29.91 -11.99 9.53
N SER A 327 30.27 -11.74 8.28
CA SER A 327 31.63 -11.92 7.75
C SER A 327 32.02 -10.76 6.84
N THR A 328 33.31 -10.44 6.80
CA THR A 328 33.87 -9.28 6.09
C THR A 328 35.09 -9.69 5.26
N VAL A 329 35.14 -9.28 3.99
CA VAL A 329 36.27 -9.55 3.07
C VAL A 329 36.67 -8.32 2.26
N GLU A 330 37.97 -8.15 1.99
CA GLU A 330 38.45 -7.24 0.94
C GLU A 330 38.32 -7.93 -0.43
N VAL A 331 37.59 -7.33 -1.38
CA VAL A 331 37.44 -7.78 -2.77
C VAL A 331 38.04 -6.80 -3.78
N GLU A 332 38.14 -7.20 -5.05
CA GLU A 332 38.60 -6.36 -6.15
C GLU A 332 37.70 -6.58 -7.38
N VAL A 333 36.89 -5.57 -7.71
CA VAL A 333 35.91 -5.56 -8.81
C VAL A 333 36.61 -5.16 -10.11
N THR A 334 36.33 -5.89 -11.19
CA THR A 334 37.03 -5.74 -12.49
C THR A 334 36.14 -5.57 -13.72
N ASP A 335 34.83 -5.76 -13.61
CA ASP A 335 33.85 -5.69 -14.71
C ASP A 335 32.78 -4.57 -14.54
N GLY A 336 32.84 -3.81 -13.44
CA GLY A 336 31.86 -2.79 -13.06
C GLY A 336 30.74 -3.29 -12.14
N LYS A 337 30.81 -4.53 -11.63
CA LYS A 337 29.85 -5.08 -10.66
C LYS A 337 30.53 -5.71 -9.46
N LEU A 338 29.86 -5.64 -8.31
CA LEU A 338 30.17 -6.48 -7.15
C LEU A 338 29.09 -7.55 -7.05
N THR A 339 29.52 -8.82 -7.09
CA THR A 339 28.65 -10.00 -7.19
C THR A 339 28.75 -10.86 -5.94
N LEU A 340 27.59 -11.19 -5.35
CA LEU A 340 27.45 -12.26 -4.38
C LEU A 340 26.95 -13.54 -5.07
N ASP A 341 27.73 -14.61 -4.94
CA ASP A 341 27.47 -15.91 -5.58
C ASP A 341 27.43 -17.04 -4.51
N PRO A 342 26.30 -17.77 -4.38
CA PRO A 342 26.14 -18.92 -3.49
C PRO A 342 26.77 -20.21 -4.04
N LYS A 343 27.41 -20.15 -5.22
CA LYS A 343 28.05 -21.25 -5.94
C LYS A 343 27.11 -22.45 -6.06
N ASP A 344 27.58 -23.66 -5.71
CA ASP A 344 26.79 -24.89 -5.68
C ASP A 344 26.30 -25.23 -4.25
N SER A 345 25.95 -24.21 -3.46
CA SER A 345 25.20 -24.37 -2.21
C SER A 345 23.86 -25.07 -2.46
N ALA A 346 23.59 -26.11 -1.66
CA ALA A 346 22.46 -27.01 -1.89
C ALA A 346 21.13 -26.45 -1.34
N GLY A 347 20.54 -25.48 -2.05
CA GLY A 347 19.20 -24.95 -1.80
C GLY A 347 19.15 -23.64 -0.98
N LYS A 348 17.95 -23.27 -0.54
CA LYS A 348 17.60 -21.99 0.12
C LYS A 348 18.15 -21.81 1.55
N ASN A 349 19.35 -22.28 1.82
CA ASN A 349 19.94 -22.29 3.17
C ASN A 349 20.60 -20.96 3.55
N ILE A 350 20.94 -20.13 2.55
CA ILE A 350 21.51 -18.80 2.75
C ILE A 350 20.37 -17.78 2.81
N LYS A 351 20.00 -17.39 4.03
CA LYS A 351 19.19 -16.21 4.32
C LYS A 351 20.14 -15.04 4.46
N ILE A 352 19.98 -13.99 3.66
CA ILE A 352 20.79 -12.76 3.72
C ILE A 352 19.94 -11.66 4.34
N ASN A 353 20.47 -10.97 5.35
CA ASN A 353 19.78 -9.90 6.08
C ASN A 353 20.24 -8.52 5.59
N TYR A 354 21.56 -8.32 5.49
CA TYR A 354 22.13 -7.08 4.98
C TYR A 354 23.50 -7.26 4.34
N ILE A 355 23.88 -6.27 3.52
CA ILE A 355 25.22 -6.07 2.97
C ILE A 355 25.68 -4.65 3.34
N ASP A 356 26.94 -4.49 3.69
CA ASP A 356 27.62 -3.21 3.84
C ASP A 356 28.86 -3.21 2.93
N ILE A 357 28.94 -2.25 1.99
CA ILE A 357 29.94 -2.19 0.93
C ILE A 357 30.68 -0.86 1.01
N LYS A 358 31.99 -0.93 1.26
CA LYS A 358 32.82 0.23 1.59
C LYS A 358 34.02 0.34 0.64
N ALA A 359 34.13 1.46 -0.05
CA ALA A 359 35.19 1.76 -1.01
C ALA A 359 36.55 1.95 -0.32
N LEU A 360 37.54 1.17 -0.76
CA LEU A 360 38.93 1.28 -0.28
C LEU A 360 39.85 2.06 -1.25
N THR A 361 39.38 2.32 -2.46
CA THR A 361 40.18 2.92 -3.55
C THR A 361 39.39 3.93 -4.38
N THR A 362 38.43 3.48 -5.18
CA THR A 362 37.54 4.33 -5.98
C THR A 362 36.19 4.47 -5.24
N PRO A 363 35.73 5.69 -4.90
CA PRO A 363 34.40 5.90 -4.33
C PRO A 363 33.27 5.34 -5.21
N ILE A 364 32.21 4.86 -4.58
CA ILE A 364 31.02 4.37 -5.28
C ILE A 364 30.30 5.58 -5.90
N THR A 365 29.96 5.47 -7.18
CA THR A 365 29.18 6.50 -7.87
C THR A 365 27.73 6.40 -7.42
N VAL A 366 27.14 7.54 -7.07
CA VAL A 366 25.69 7.67 -6.84
C VAL A 366 25.12 8.37 -8.06
N ASP A 367 24.28 7.67 -8.81
CA ASP A 367 23.56 8.26 -9.94
C ASP A 367 22.60 9.36 -9.45
N PRO A 368 22.39 10.44 -10.22
CA PRO A 368 21.48 11.50 -9.81
C PRO A 368 20.04 10.98 -9.75
N VAL A 369 19.42 11.12 -8.57
CA VAL A 369 18.00 10.82 -8.34
C VAL A 369 17.13 11.80 -9.12
N GLU A 370 16.12 11.31 -9.85
CA GLU A 370 15.10 12.18 -10.46
C GLU A 370 14.34 12.94 -9.36
N LEU A 371 14.32 14.27 -9.45
CA LEU A 371 13.61 15.13 -8.51
C LEU A 371 12.10 15.05 -8.77
N GLY A 372 11.51 13.95 -8.31
CA GLY A 372 10.10 13.61 -8.46
C GLY A 372 9.72 13.17 -9.88
N PRO A 373 8.61 12.42 -10.04
CA PRO A 373 7.90 12.46 -11.31
C PRO A 373 7.34 13.87 -11.49
N VAL A 374 7.34 14.37 -12.74
CA VAL A 374 6.42 15.45 -13.11
C VAL A 374 5.01 14.84 -13.15
N LEU A 375 4.40 14.66 -11.98
CA LEU A 375 2.96 14.46 -11.86
C LEU A 375 2.33 15.74 -12.40
N SER A 376 1.84 15.67 -13.64
CA SER A 376 1.10 16.76 -14.26
C SER A 376 -0.13 17.01 -13.39
N MET A 377 -0.13 18.12 -12.66
CA MET A 377 -1.29 18.54 -11.86
C MET A 377 -2.53 18.50 -12.78
N PRO A 378 -3.61 17.82 -12.37
CA PRO A 378 -4.76 17.58 -13.23
C PRO A 378 -5.36 18.91 -13.70
N ALA A 379 -5.99 18.93 -14.88
CA ALA A 379 -6.52 20.17 -15.44
C ALA A 379 -7.66 20.71 -14.56
N ILE A 380 -7.36 21.73 -13.77
CA ILE A 380 -8.29 22.34 -12.83
C ILE A 380 -9.29 23.24 -13.56
N ASP A 381 -10.58 22.91 -13.41
CA ASP A 381 -11.70 23.76 -13.78
C ASP A 381 -12.40 24.24 -12.51
N THR A 382 -12.22 25.52 -12.20
CA THR A 382 -12.80 26.19 -11.02
C THR A 382 -14.26 26.61 -11.21
N THR A 383 -14.92 26.23 -12.32
CA THR A 383 -16.35 26.45 -12.52
C THR A 383 -17.16 25.77 -11.39
N PRO A 384 -17.93 26.51 -10.56
CA PRO A 384 -18.50 25.94 -9.34
C PRO A 384 -19.48 24.80 -9.59
N VAL A 385 -19.15 23.62 -9.06
CA VAL A 385 -20.02 22.44 -9.07
C VAL A 385 -21.03 22.52 -7.91
N THR A 386 -22.26 22.09 -8.16
CA THR A 386 -23.26 21.91 -7.09
C THR A 386 -23.34 20.45 -6.67
N VAL A 387 -23.25 20.16 -5.37
CA VAL A 387 -23.52 18.82 -4.84
C VAL A 387 -24.90 18.78 -4.17
N HIS A 388 -25.67 17.73 -4.47
CA HIS A 388 -26.89 17.35 -3.77
C HIS A 388 -26.66 16.03 -3.03
N ILE A 389 -27.16 15.91 -1.80
CA ILE A 389 -27.15 14.66 -1.01
C ILE A 389 -28.59 14.37 -0.57
N GLN A 390 -29.10 13.19 -0.92
CA GLN A 390 -30.52 12.83 -0.78
C GLN A 390 -31.48 13.88 -1.38
N GLY A 391 -31.04 14.56 -2.46
CA GLY A 391 -31.78 15.63 -3.14
C GLY A 391 -31.56 17.04 -2.59
N GLU A 392 -31.17 17.18 -1.32
CA GLU A 392 -30.91 18.49 -0.71
C GLU A 392 -29.55 19.06 -1.16
N LYS A 393 -29.51 20.35 -1.49
CA LYS A 393 -28.26 21.02 -1.88
C LYS A 393 -27.39 21.25 -0.65
N VAL A 394 -26.24 20.59 -0.59
CA VAL A 394 -25.28 20.79 0.50
C VAL A 394 -24.44 22.05 0.31
N LYS A 395 -23.78 22.48 1.39
CA LYS A 395 -22.83 23.60 1.39
C LYS A 395 -21.43 23.07 1.63
N SER A 396 -20.48 23.62 0.89
CA SER A 396 -19.06 23.47 1.18
C SER A 396 -18.51 24.78 1.76
N LYS A 397 -17.47 24.69 2.57
CA LYS A 397 -16.61 25.84 2.92
C LYS A 397 -15.62 26.12 1.79
N ASP A 398 -15.06 25.04 1.25
CA ASP A 398 -13.99 25.04 0.25
C ASP A 398 -14.57 24.83 -1.16
N PRO A 399 -13.86 25.17 -2.25
CA PRO A 399 -14.40 25.03 -3.60
C PRO A 399 -14.73 23.57 -3.98
N VAL A 400 -15.95 23.34 -4.46
CA VAL A 400 -16.31 22.11 -5.19
C VAL A 400 -16.04 22.38 -6.67
N ILE A 401 -15.01 21.74 -7.21
CA ILE A 401 -14.43 22.02 -8.53
C ILE A 401 -14.29 20.74 -9.36
N ARG A 402 -13.70 20.85 -10.55
CA ARG A 402 -13.32 19.69 -11.36
C ARG A 402 -11.81 19.63 -11.60
N ALA A 403 -11.29 18.41 -11.66
CA ALA A 403 -9.92 18.08 -12.01
C ALA A 403 -9.98 17.00 -13.10
N ASP A 404 -9.41 17.26 -14.27
CA ASP A 404 -9.55 16.41 -15.48
C ASP A 404 -11.01 15.99 -15.81
N GLY A 405 -11.97 16.81 -15.39
CA GLY A 405 -13.41 16.58 -15.56
C GLY A 405 -14.11 15.83 -14.41
N GLN A 406 -13.37 15.16 -13.52
CA GLN A 406 -13.93 14.53 -12.32
C GLN A 406 -14.20 15.57 -11.23
N VAL A 407 -15.27 15.37 -10.44
CA VAL A 407 -15.63 16.26 -9.34
C VAL A 407 -14.77 15.95 -8.12
N VAL A 408 -14.03 16.95 -7.65
CA VAL A 408 -13.16 16.84 -6.49
C VAL A 408 -13.54 17.85 -5.42
N VAL A 409 -13.34 17.47 -4.17
CA VAL A 409 -13.75 18.21 -2.97
C VAL A 409 -12.68 18.15 -1.89
N SER A 410 -12.74 19.05 -0.92
CA SER A 410 -11.83 19.02 0.22
C SER A 410 -12.07 17.82 1.14
N GLN A 411 -11.07 17.49 1.97
CA GLN A 411 -11.25 16.63 3.15
C GLN A 411 -12.43 17.09 4.03
N SER A 412 -12.53 18.39 4.32
CA SER A 412 -13.58 18.93 5.20
C SER A 412 -14.99 18.68 4.64
N PHE A 413 -15.15 18.71 3.32
CA PHE A 413 -16.42 18.39 2.67
C PHE A 413 -16.84 16.94 2.92
N ILE A 414 -15.90 15.98 2.81
CA ILE A 414 -16.17 14.55 3.02
C ILE A 414 -16.59 14.29 4.46
N GLU A 415 -15.86 14.83 5.43
CA GLU A 415 -16.19 14.74 6.87
C GLU A 415 -17.59 15.32 7.17
N GLU A 416 -17.83 16.58 6.78
CA GLU A 416 -19.07 17.30 7.12
C GLU A 416 -20.32 16.78 6.42
N ASN A 417 -20.19 16.22 5.20
CA ASN A 417 -21.34 15.90 4.35
C ASN A 417 -21.57 14.39 4.13
N LEU A 418 -20.55 13.55 4.30
CA LEU A 418 -20.71 12.08 4.23
C LEU A 418 -20.74 11.42 5.62
N GLY A 419 -20.34 12.12 6.67
CA GLY A 419 -20.43 11.64 8.06
C GLY A 419 -19.40 10.56 8.42
N VAL A 420 -18.22 10.64 7.81
CA VAL A 420 -17.12 9.68 7.93
C VAL A 420 -15.89 10.33 8.56
N GLU A 421 -15.02 9.54 9.17
CA GLU A 421 -13.71 10.04 9.61
C GLU A 421 -12.73 10.06 8.43
N VAL A 422 -11.92 11.13 8.33
CA VAL A 422 -10.81 11.22 7.38
C VAL A 422 -9.52 11.54 8.14
N ALA A 423 -8.45 10.80 7.87
CA ALA A 423 -7.13 11.01 8.46
C ALA A 423 -6.04 11.04 7.39
N TRP A 424 -4.96 11.79 7.68
CA TRP A 424 -3.74 11.83 6.87
C TRP A 424 -2.67 10.95 7.51
N ASP A 425 -2.12 10.01 6.73
CA ASP A 425 -0.95 9.22 7.08
C ASP A 425 0.26 9.78 6.31
N GLU A 426 1.11 10.55 7.00
CA GLU A 426 2.31 11.15 6.41
C GLU A 426 3.39 10.10 6.09
N GLU A 427 3.48 9.02 6.88
CA GLU A 427 4.48 7.97 6.65
C GLU A 427 4.17 7.20 5.36
N LYS A 428 2.88 6.96 5.08
CA LYS A 428 2.40 6.22 3.92
C LYS A 428 1.93 7.10 2.77
N GLN A 429 1.86 8.42 2.96
CA GLN A 429 1.28 9.40 2.04
C GLN A 429 -0.13 8.95 1.60
N ALA A 430 -1.00 8.72 2.59
CA ALA A 430 -2.32 8.14 2.39
C ALA A 430 -3.44 8.96 3.05
N VAL A 431 -4.55 9.09 2.33
CA VAL A 431 -5.84 9.55 2.86
C VAL A 431 -6.62 8.31 3.31
N LEU A 432 -6.89 8.23 4.60
CA LEU A 432 -7.60 7.14 5.25
C LEU A 432 -9.04 7.59 5.56
N ILE A 433 -10.05 6.93 4.97
CA ILE A 433 -11.47 7.27 5.18
C ILE A 433 -12.16 6.08 5.84
N ASP A 434 -12.59 6.23 7.10
CA ASP A 434 -13.00 5.14 8.00
C ASP A 434 -12.07 3.91 7.87
N SER A 435 -10.76 4.15 7.88
CA SER A 435 -9.70 3.17 7.60
C SER A 435 -8.55 3.30 8.60
N LEU A 436 -7.88 2.21 8.92
CA LEU A 436 -6.74 2.19 9.83
C LEU A 436 -5.40 2.32 9.08
N PRO A 437 -4.34 2.89 9.68
CA PRO A 437 -3.01 2.99 9.05
C PRO A 437 -2.45 1.65 8.55
N GLY A 438 -2.76 0.53 9.21
CA GLY A 438 -2.41 -0.82 8.78
C GLY A 438 -3.01 -1.26 7.44
N GLN A 439 -3.98 -0.51 6.90
CA GLN A 439 -4.68 -0.81 5.64
C GLN A 439 -4.12 -0.04 4.43
N ALA A 440 -3.21 0.92 4.65
CA ALA A 440 -2.41 1.58 3.61
C ALA A 440 -1.06 0.85 3.41
N ARG A 441 -0.53 0.89 2.18
CA ARG A 441 0.82 0.36 1.85
C ARG A 441 1.89 1.41 2.19
N LEU A 442 3.19 1.07 2.10
CA LEU A 442 4.26 2.06 2.26
C LEU A 442 4.17 3.22 1.25
N LYS A 443 4.84 4.34 1.57
CA LYS A 443 4.85 5.59 0.79
C LYS A 443 5.01 5.34 -0.71
N GLN A 444 4.05 5.84 -1.48
CA GLN A 444 4.08 5.84 -2.95
C GLN A 444 4.38 7.27 -3.45
N PRO A 445 4.75 7.46 -4.73
CA PRO A 445 4.90 8.80 -5.31
C PRO A 445 3.56 9.55 -5.39
N GLU A 446 2.47 8.85 -5.68
CA GLU A 446 1.10 9.37 -5.64
C GLU A 446 0.50 9.26 -4.23
N ILE A 447 -0.55 10.04 -3.95
CA ILE A 447 -1.29 9.92 -2.68
C ILE A 447 -2.21 8.70 -2.74
N GLN A 448 -2.08 7.79 -1.77
CA GLN A 448 -2.99 6.64 -1.64
C GLN A 448 -4.37 7.09 -1.14
N LEU A 449 -5.43 6.45 -1.63
CA LEU A 449 -6.80 6.66 -1.15
C LEU A 449 -7.37 5.34 -0.61
N ILE A 450 -7.57 5.25 0.71
CA ILE A 450 -8.09 4.05 1.38
C ILE A 450 -9.48 4.36 1.95
N VAL A 451 -10.50 3.59 1.59
CA VAL A 451 -11.90 3.82 2.02
C VAL A 451 -12.52 2.54 2.59
N LYS A 452 -12.92 2.55 3.87
CA LYS A 452 -13.27 1.34 4.66
C LYS A 452 -12.24 0.20 4.47
N GLY A 453 -10.95 0.51 4.50
CA GLY A 453 -9.84 -0.42 4.25
C GLY A 453 -9.59 -0.79 2.79
N LEU A 454 -10.37 -0.28 1.84
CA LEU A 454 -10.18 -0.57 0.42
C LEU A 454 -9.29 0.49 -0.23
N GLY A 455 -8.09 0.11 -0.65
CA GLY A 455 -7.27 0.92 -1.54
C GLY A 455 -7.99 1.11 -2.88
N LEU A 456 -8.30 2.37 -3.22
CA LEU A 456 -8.93 2.79 -4.46
C LEU A 456 -7.87 3.24 -5.48
N ASN A 457 -8.20 3.12 -6.76
CA ASN A 457 -7.41 3.64 -7.88
C ASN A 457 -8.34 4.52 -8.74
N PRO A 458 -8.65 5.76 -8.29
CA PRO A 458 -9.55 6.68 -8.99
C PRO A 458 -8.98 7.11 -10.36
N GLU A 459 -9.80 7.77 -11.19
CA GLU A 459 -9.28 8.40 -12.43
C GLU A 459 -8.40 9.62 -12.14
N VAL A 460 -8.62 10.27 -11.00
CA VAL A 460 -7.77 11.36 -10.47
C VAL A 460 -7.37 11.00 -9.05
N SER A 461 -6.11 10.62 -8.86
CA SER A 461 -5.50 10.40 -7.54
C SER A 461 -5.60 11.67 -6.67
N PRO A 462 -5.75 11.56 -5.34
CA PRO A 462 -5.78 12.75 -4.48
C PRO A 462 -4.54 13.62 -4.68
N PHE A 463 -4.74 14.93 -4.60
CA PHE A 463 -3.70 15.95 -4.80
C PHE A 463 -3.97 17.14 -3.88
N TYR A 464 -2.95 17.97 -3.60
CA TYR A 464 -3.18 19.22 -2.89
C TYR A 464 -3.35 20.38 -3.87
N TRP A 465 -4.33 21.24 -3.61
CA TRP A 465 -4.59 22.46 -4.36
C TRP A 465 -5.14 23.53 -3.42
N GLU A 466 -4.66 24.76 -3.53
CA GLU A 466 -5.00 25.88 -2.63
C GLU A 466 -4.99 25.49 -1.14
N GLU A 467 -3.86 24.94 -0.67
CA GLU A 467 -3.61 24.46 0.71
C GLU A 467 -4.53 23.31 1.18
N THR A 468 -5.37 22.77 0.29
CA THR A 468 -6.41 21.80 0.60
C THR A 468 -6.13 20.45 -0.07
N THR A 469 -6.25 19.35 0.68
CA THR A 469 -6.25 18.00 0.07
C THR A 469 -7.54 17.80 -0.70
N MET A 470 -7.45 17.72 -2.03
CA MET A 470 -8.56 17.50 -2.95
C MET A 470 -8.74 16.02 -3.23
N LEU A 471 -9.97 15.55 -3.04
CA LEU A 471 -10.36 14.14 -3.00
C LEU A 471 -11.44 13.85 -4.07
N PRO A 472 -11.36 12.73 -4.80
CA PRO A 472 -12.34 12.36 -5.83
C PRO A 472 -13.67 11.94 -5.19
N LEU A 473 -14.69 12.81 -5.30
CA LEU A 473 -15.96 12.64 -4.59
C LEU A 473 -16.72 11.39 -5.05
N ARG A 474 -16.67 11.06 -6.34
CA ARG A 474 -17.39 9.90 -6.90
C ARG A 474 -16.90 8.61 -6.25
N GLU A 475 -15.61 8.31 -6.37
CA GLU A 475 -15.03 7.04 -5.97
C GLU A 475 -15.14 6.82 -4.46
N ILE A 476 -14.98 7.88 -3.66
CA ILE A 476 -15.20 7.84 -2.20
C ILE A 476 -16.67 7.56 -1.90
N ALA A 477 -17.59 8.30 -2.52
CA ALA A 477 -19.01 8.11 -2.28
C ALA A 477 -19.49 6.71 -2.68
N GLU A 478 -19.08 6.21 -3.85
CA GLU A 478 -19.40 4.86 -4.33
C GLU A 478 -18.79 3.77 -3.42
N ALA A 479 -17.53 3.92 -2.97
CA ALA A 479 -16.90 2.98 -2.05
C ALA A 479 -17.54 2.95 -0.65
N LEU A 480 -18.11 4.07 -0.20
CA LEU A 480 -18.91 4.14 1.04
C LEU A 480 -20.34 3.59 0.87
N GLY A 481 -20.82 3.36 -0.36
CA GLY A 481 -22.15 2.82 -0.67
C GLY A 481 -23.20 3.84 -1.15
N TRP A 482 -22.80 5.05 -1.56
CA TRP A 482 -23.69 6.01 -2.24
C TRP A 482 -23.84 5.68 -3.74
N THR A 483 -25.03 5.93 -4.30
CA THR A 483 -25.22 6.03 -5.76
C THR A 483 -24.94 7.45 -6.23
N VAL A 484 -24.07 7.61 -7.25
CA VAL A 484 -23.58 8.93 -7.70
C VAL A 484 -23.97 9.24 -9.14
N ALA A 485 -24.93 10.15 -9.31
CA ALA A 485 -25.35 10.69 -10.61
C ALA A 485 -24.67 12.03 -10.91
N TRP A 486 -24.49 12.35 -12.21
CA TRP A 486 -23.90 13.60 -12.69
C TRP A 486 -24.76 14.19 -13.81
N ASP A 487 -25.09 15.47 -13.70
CA ASP A 487 -25.73 16.27 -14.76
C ASP A 487 -24.75 17.34 -15.26
N ALA A 488 -24.29 17.16 -16.50
CA ALA A 488 -23.34 18.06 -17.15
C ALA A 488 -23.98 19.39 -17.63
N SER A 489 -25.32 19.48 -17.68
CA SER A 489 -26.03 20.69 -18.13
C SER A 489 -26.22 21.72 -17.01
N THR A 490 -26.29 21.25 -15.76
CA THR A 490 -26.40 22.04 -14.53
C THR A 490 -25.08 22.12 -13.74
N LEU A 491 -24.08 21.32 -14.12
CA LEU A 491 -22.87 21.03 -13.34
C LEU A 491 -23.20 20.60 -11.91
N SER A 492 -24.11 19.61 -11.79
CA SER A 492 -24.51 19.08 -10.48
C SER A 492 -24.25 17.59 -10.32
N MET A 493 -23.57 17.23 -9.23
CA MET A 493 -23.47 15.85 -8.76
C MET A 493 -24.58 15.57 -7.73
N SER A 494 -25.21 14.40 -7.82
CA SER A 494 -26.24 13.95 -6.86
C SER A 494 -25.85 12.63 -6.24
N LEU A 495 -25.70 12.62 -4.91
CA LEU A 495 -25.46 11.43 -4.11
C LEU A 495 -26.78 10.99 -3.48
N SER A 496 -27.09 9.69 -3.58
CA SER A 496 -28.29 9.12 -2.97
C SER A 496 -28.03 7.74 -2.38
N ARG A 497 -28.81 7.39 -1.35
CA ARG A 497 -28.87 6.04 -0.75
C ARG A 497 -30.31 5.66 -0.51
N GLN A 498 -30.62 4.39 -0.71
CA GLN A 498 -31.90 3.81 -0.31
C GLN A 498 -32.02 3.88 1.23
N ALA A 499 -33.13 4.43 1.72
CA ALA A 499 -33.42 4.47 3.15
C ALA A 499 -33.89 3.08 3.61
N LEU A 500 -32.94 2.23 3.96
CA LEU A 500 -33.17 0.88 4.46
C LEU A 500 -33.32 0.89 5.99
N ALA A 501 -33.96 -0.14 6.54
CA ALA A 501 -33.99 -0.36 7.98
C ALA A 501 -32.57 -0.70 8.50
N ALA A 502 -32.27 -0.33 9.74
CA ALA A 502 -31.08 -0.85 10.40
C ALA A 502 -31.22 -2.38 10.56
N PRO A 503 -30.20 -3.18 10.23
CA PRO A 503 -30.28 -4.64 10.34
C PRO A 503 -30.57 -5.11 11.78
N SER A 504 -31.17 -6.29 11.91
CA SER A 504 -31.28 -6.93 13.22
C SER A 504 -29.89 -7.34 13.73
N THR A 505 -29.68 -7.11 15.04
CA THR A 505 -28.50 -7.57 15.78
C THR A 505 -28.66 -8.98 16.35
N ASP A 506 -29.75 -9.69 16.00
CA ASP A 506 -30.05 -11.04 16.49
C ASP A 506 -29.20 -12.12 15.79
N LEU A 507 -28.97 -13.23 16.50
CA LEU A 507 -28.27 -14.40 15.97
C LEU A 507 -29.21 -15.25 15.09
N TYR A 508 -29.03 -15.16 13.77
CA TYR A 508 -29.59 -16.11 12.82
C TYR A 508 -28.59 -17.22 12.45
N GLY A 509 -29.06 -18.25 11.74
CA GLY A 509 -28.17 -19.29 11.21
C GLY A 509 -27.89 -20.46 12.17
N TRP A 510 -26.97 -21.32 11.76
CA TRP A 510 -26.67 -22.59 12.41
C TRP A 510 -26.22 -22.46 13.88
N ALA A 511 -25.59 -21.36 14.29
CA ALA A 511 -25.23 -21.13 15.69
C ALA A 511 -26.42 -20.80 16.61
N SER A 512 -27.61 -20.51 16.05
CA SER A 512 -28.86 -20.35 16.84
C SER A 512 -29.53 -21.68 17.22
N VAL A 513 -29.07 -22.82 16.67
CA VAL A 513 -29.72 -24.12 16.83
C VAL A 513 -29.40 -24.73 18.20
N ASN A 514 -30.38 -25.39 18.83
CA ASN A 514 -30.16 -26.15 20.06
C ASN A 514 -29.60 -27.54 19.71
N ALA A 515 -28.30 -27.75 19.89
CA ALA A 515 -27.61 -29.00 19.57
C ALA A 515 -26.39 -29.25 20.47
N GLU A 516 -25.91 -30.51 20.49
CA GLU A 516 -24.65 -30.92 21.17
C GLU A 516 -24.49 -30.48 22.65
N GLY A 517 -25.60 -30.18 23.34
CA GLY A 517 -25.64 -29.75 24.74
C GLY A 517 -25.74 -28.23 24.94
N VAL A 518 -25.67 -27.44 23.86
CA VAL A 518 -25.79 -25.97 23.87
C VAL A 518 -27.16 -25.56 23.30
N ASN A 519 -27.75 -24.48 23.84
CA ASN A 519 -29.05 -23.96 23.41
C ASN A 519 -28.87 -22.64 22.63
N GLY A 520 -28.21 -22.73 21.47
CA GLY A 520 -27.74 -21.57 20.71
C GLY A 520 -26.56 -20.83 21.37
N THR A 521 -25.84 -20.04 20.59
CA THR A 521 -24.69 -19.26 21.09
C THR A 521 -25.13 -18.04 21.91
N THR A 522 -24.57 -17.93 23.11
CA THR A 522 -24.75 -16.81 24.05
C THR A 522 -23.42 -16.21 24.54
N GLY A 523 -22.27 -16.84 24.22
CA GLY A 523 -20.94 -16.38 24.63
C GLY A 523 -20.78 -16.34 26.15
N GLY A 524 -20.27 -15.22 26.68
CA GLY A 524 -20.21 -14.93 28.11
C GLY A 524 -21.56 -14.64 28.77
N GLY A 525 -22.66 -14.64 28.00
CA GLY A 525 -24.02 -14.50 28.49
C GLY A 525 -24.29 -13.15 29.16
N GLN A 526 -24.26 -13.12 30.50
CA GLN A 526 -24.53 -11.95 31.34
C GLN A 526 -23.39 -11.68 32.33
N ALA A 527 -22.18 -12.18 32.07
CA ALA A 527 -20.99 -11.82 32.83
C ALA A 527 -20.68 -10.32 32.70
N THR A 528 -20.22 -9.70 33.78
CA THR A 528 -19.86 -8.27 33.78
C THR A 528 -18.75 -8.00 32.74
N PRO A 529 -18.93 -7.03 31.82
CA PRO A 529 -17.88 -6.67 30.86
C PRO A 529 -16.57 -6.25 31.52
N GLN A 530 -15.45 -6.75 30.99
CA GLN A 530 -14.10 -6.44 31.43
C GLN A 530 -13.30 -5.85 30.26
N THR A 531 -12.87 -4.60 30.37
CA THR A 531 -12.01 -3.98 29.36
C THR A 531 -10.57 -4.49 29.48
N VAL A 532 -9.93 -4.78 28.35
CA VAL A 532 -8.51 -5.16 28.24
C VAL A 532 -7.80 -4.23 27.26
N THR A 533 -6.52 -3.92 27.54
CA THR A 533 -5.68 -3.03 26.73
C THR A 533 -4.32 -3.62 26.38
N THR A 534 -4.00 -4.80 26.93
CA THR A 534 -2.72 -5.48 26.73
C THR A 534 -2.93 -6.96 26.39
N LEU A 535 -1.94 -7.55 25.70
CA LEU A 535 -1.97 -8.96 25.32
C LEU A 535 -2.17 -9.89 26.53
N ALA A 536 -1.39 -9.70 27.59
CA ALA A 536 -1.46 -10.54 28.79
C ALA A 536 -2.81 -10.46 29.53
N GLU A 537 -3.53 -9.33 29.47
CA GLU A 537 -4.90 -9.23 30.00
C GLU A 537 -5.90 -10.01 29.12
N LEU A 538 -5.78 -9.90 27.80
CA LEU A 538 -6.64 -10.59 26.85
C LEU A 538 -6.44 -12.11 26.91
N GLU A 539 -5.19 -12.59 26.88
CA GLU A 539 -4.84 -14.01 27.01
C GLU A 539 -5.37 -14.61 28.32
N ALA A 540 -5.14 -13.93 29.46
CA ALA A 540 -5.53 -14.43 30.78
C ALA A 540 -7.06 -14.49 30.99
N LEU A 541 -7.84 -13.66 30.30
CA LEU A 541 -9.31 -13.68 30.38
C LEU A 541 -9.96 -14.53 29.26
N ALA A 542 -9.33 -14.66 28.10
CA ALA A 542 -9.84 -15.45 26.99
C ALA A 542 -9.52 -16.95 27.14
N GLY A 543 -8.38 -17.30 27.74
CA GLY A 543 -7.94 -18.69 27.89
C GLY A 543 -8.39 -19.41 29.17
N ASP A 544 -9.28 -18.83 29.99
CA ASP A 544 -9.73 -19.44 31.25
C ASP A 544 -11.06 -20.21 31.13
N ASP A 545 -11.44 -20.97 32.16
CA ASP A 545 -12.70 -21.73 32.22
C ASP A 545 -13.94 -20.88 32.58
N VAL A 546 -13.80 -19.56 32.75
CA VAL A 546 -14.86 -18.69 33.30
C VAL A 546 -15.71 -18.10 32.18
N PRO A 547 -17.05 -18.02 32.30
CA PRO A 547 -17.87 -17.24 31.38
C PRO A 547 -17.51 -15.76 31.44
N ARG A 548 -17.04 -15.17 30.32
CA ARG A 548 -16.47 -13.81 30.28
C ARG A 548 -17.06 -12.97 29.15
N VAL A 549 -17.31 -11.69 29.42
CA VAL A 549 -17.48 -10.66 28.40
C VAL A 549 -16.25 -9.76 28.43
N ILE A 550 -15.46 -9.79 27.36
CA ILE A 550 -14.15 -9.15 27.24
C ILE A 550 -14.27 -8.03 26.21
N ILE A 551 -13.92 -6.81 26.61
CA ILE A 551 -13.99 -5.62 25.76
C ILE A 551 -12.56 -5.20 25.39
N VAL A 552 -12.16 -5.44 24.14
CA VAL A 552 -10.84 -5.03 23.63
C VAL A 552 -10.87 -3.54 23.29
N SER A 553 -9.89 -2.78 23.77
CA SER A 553 -9.76 -1.33 23.55
C SER A 553 -8.39 -1.01 22.95
N GLY A 554 -8.37 -0.27 21.83
CA GLY A 554 -7.16 -0.02 21.05
C GLY A 554 -6.62 -1.27 20.31
N THR A 555 -5.35 -1.25 19.94
CA THR A 555 -4.68 -2.35 19.22
C THR A 555 -3.89 -3.24 20.15
N ILE A 556 -4.27 -4.53 20.23
CA ILE A 556 -3.52 -5.58 20.92
C ILE A 556 -2.84 -6.46 19.88
N THR A 557 -1.51 -6.56 19.92
CA THR A 557 -0.73 -7.40 19.00
C THR A 557 -0.32 -8.71 19.68
N SER A 558 -0.62 -9.88 19.11
CA SER A 558 -0.20 -11.19 19.64
C SER A 558 1.19 -11.65 19.16
N GLY A 559 1.78 -10.93 18.20
CA GLY A 559 3.08 -11.27 17.65
C GLY A 559 2.96 -12.45 16.69
N ALA A 560 3.74 -13.50 16.92
CA ALA A 560 3.75 -14.69 16.06
C ALA A 560 2.86 -15.84 16.53
N ASP A 561 2.32 -15.77 17.76
CA ASP A 561 1.53 -16.83 18.38
C ASP A 561 0.03 -16.50 18.40
N PHE A 562 -0.80 -17.54 18.47
CA PHE A 562 -2.26 -17.42 18.57
C PHE A 562 -2.71 -17.10 20.00
N ILE A 563 -3.66 -16.18 20.14
CA ILE A 563 -4.41 -16.02 21.40
C ILE A 563 -5.41 -17.18 21.53
N HIS A 564 -5.29 -17.97 22.59
CA HIS A 564 -6.22 -19.06 22.88
C HIS A 564 -7.54 -18.54 23.46
N VAL A 565 -8.68 -19.02 22.96
CA VAL A 565 -10.02 -18.64 23.41
C VAL A 565 -10.81 -19.87 23.84
N GLY A 566 -11.04 -20.02 25.14
CA GLY A 566 -11.82 -21.10 25.74
C GLY A 566 -13.34 -20.93 25.60
N SER A 567 -14.12 -21.90 26.09
CA SER A 567 -15.59 -21.87 26.04
C SER A 567 -16.23 -20.69 26.79
N ASN A 568 -17.48 -20.36 26.43
CA ASN A 568 -18.33 -19.36 27.10
C ASN A 568 -17.75 -17.93 27.10
N LYS A 569 -17.18 -17.49 25.97
CA LYS A 569 -16.57 -16.17 25.83
C LYS A 569 -17.38 -15.28 24.90
N THR A 570 -17.51 -14.01 25.25
CA THR A 570 -17.83 -12.92 24.30
C THR A 570 -16.61 -12.02 24.24
N ILE A 571 -15.93 -11.96 23.10
CA ILE A 571 -14.85 -11.01 22.83
C ILE A 571 -15.41 -9.94 21.89
N GLN A 572 -15.38 -8.69 22.32
CA GLN A 572 -15.98 -7.58 21.58
C GLN A 572 -15.07 -6.35 21.56
N GLY A 573 -15.03 -5.61 20.47
CA GLY A 573 -14.33 -4.33 20.40
C GLY A 573 -15.12 -3.19 21.06
N ALA A 574 -14.40 -2.29 21.72
CA ALA A 574 -14.97 -1.10 22.35
C ALA A 574 -15.55 -0.09 21.33
N ASP A 575 -14.93 -0.02 20.16
CA ASP A 575 -15.19 0.96 19.08
C ASP A 575 -14.61 0.44 17.75
N LYS A 576 -14.83 1.19 16.66
CA LYS A 576 -14.36 0.85 15.30
C LYS A 576 -12.84 0.79 15.10
N HIS A 577 -12.02 1.17 16.10
CA HIS A 577 -10.55 1.09 16.07
C HIS A 577 -10.01 -0.05 16.93
N ALA A 578 -10.84 -0.70 17.75
CA ALA A 578 -10.46 -1.89 18.50
C ALA A 578 -9.95 -2.99 17.55
N THR A 579 -8.72 -3.44 17.79
CA THR A 579 -7.96 -4.28 16.84
C THR A 579 -7.21 -5.39 17.56
N ILE A 580 -7.35 -6.62 17.08
CA ILE A 580 -6.39 -7.70 17.35
C ILE A 580 -5.49 -7.83 16.11
N ARG A 581 -4.18 -7.69 16.30
CA ARG A 581 -3.16 -7.85 15.27
C ARG A 581 -2.36 -9.12 15.54
N GLY A 582 -2.53 -10.15 14.71
CA GLY A 582 -2.17 -11.51 15.10
C GLY A 582 -3.23 -12.50 14.62
N GLY A 583 -3.62 -13.40 15.53
CA GLY A 583 -4.73 -14.30 15.30
C GLY A 583 -5.23 -14.97 16.59
N ILE A 584 -6.44 -15.53 16.53
CA ILE A 584 -7.05 -16.28 17.62
C ILE A 584 -7.23 -17.76 17.25
N THR A 585 -7.14 -18.65 18.23
CA THR A 585 -7.38 -20.09 18.06
C THR A 585 -8.45 -20.60 19.01
N ILE A 586 -9.36 -21.42 18.48
CA ILE A 586 -10.48 -22.05 19.19
C ILE A 586 -10.43 -23.55 18.89
N ASP A 587 -9.99 -24.37 19.85
CA ASP A 587 -9.72 -25.80 19.65
C ASP A 587 -10.39 -26.66 20.74
N ASN A 588 -11.38 -27.48 20.35
CA ASN A 588 -12.24 -28.27 21.25
C ASN A 588 -13.06 -27.41 22.26
N GLU A 589 -13.60 -26.27 21.81
CA GLU A 589 -14.33 -25.31 22.65
C GLU A 589 -15.74 -24.98 22.14
N SER A 590 -16.53 -24.26 22.93
CA SER A 590 -17.95 -24.04 22.61
C SER A 590 -18.56 -22.75 23.17
N ASN A 591 -19.67 -22.32 22.56
CA ASN A 591 -20.44 -21.16 23.00
C ASN A 591 -19.59 -19.88 23.05
N ILE A 592 -19.11 -19.43 21.88
CA ILE A 592 -18.22 -18.27 21.76
C ILE A 592 -18.78 -17.24 20.78
N ILE A 593 -18.70 -15.96 21.13
CA ILE A 593 -19.00 -14.82 20.28
C ILE A 593 -17.72 -13.98 20.11
N VAL A 594 -17.35 -13.65 18.88
CA VAL A 594 -16.28 -12.69 18.56
C VAL A 594 -16.90 -11.62 17.66
N ARG A 595 -16.98 -10.36 18.11
CA ARG A 595 -17.70 -9.31 17.36
C ARG A 595 -17.16 -7.89 17.43
N ASN A 596 -17.54 -7.07 16.45
CA ASN A 596 -17.15 -5.66 16.33
C ASN A 596 -15.64 -5.42 16.50
N LEU A 597 -14.81 -6.18 15.78
CA LEU A 597 -13.36 -6.12 15.90
C LEU A 597 -12.67 -6.05 14.54
N ASN A 598 -11.62 -5.25 14.48
CA ASN A 598 -10.61 -5.36 13.45
C ASN A 598 -9.70 -6.54 13.79
N MET A 599 -9.42 -7.37 12.79
CA MET A 599 -8.65 -8.60 12.89
C MET A 599 -7.57 -8.53 11.79
N GLU A 600 -6.46 -7.88 12.11
CA GLU A 600 -5.31 -7.75 11.22
C GLU A 600 -4.46 -9.03 11.33
N GLY A 601 -4.39 -9.81 10.25
CA GLY A 601 -3.46 -10.93 10.16
C GLY A 601 -2.00 -10.49 10.11
N VAL A 602 -1.09 -11.46 10.15
CA VAL A 602 0.35 -11.19 10.13
C VAL A 602 0.91 -11.59 8.77
N TRP A 603 1.14 -10.56 7.94
CA TRP A 603 1.78 -10.61 6.62
C TRP A 603 2.48 -9.25 6.35
N PRO A 604 3.59 -9.19 5.60
CA PRO A 604 4.47 -10.29 5.17
C PRO A 604 5.38 -10.79 6.30
N ILE A 605 5.13 -10.31 7.52
CA ILE A 605 5.74 -10.82 8.75
C ILE A 605 5.24 -12.25 8.99
N TYR A 606 6.07 -13.13 9.56
CA TYR A 606 5.59 -14.44 10.00
C TYR A 606 4.84 -14.33 11.33
N GLY A 607 3.62 -14.86 11.38
CA GLY A 607 2.89 -15.04 12.63
C GLY A 607 1.85 -16.16 12.55
N PRO A 608 0.70 -16.03 13.23
CA PRO A 608 -0.38 -17.00 13.13
C PRO A 608 -0.77 -17.24 11.67
N ALA A 609 -0.87 -18.50 11.28
CA ALA A 609 -1.16 -18.87 9.90
C ALA A 609 -2.51 -18.28 9.48
N ASP A 610 -3.56 -18.61 10.23
CA ASP A 610 -4.89 -18.03 10.05
C ASP A 610 -5.10 -16.85 11.03
N THR A 611 -5.83 -15.82 10.62
CA THR A 611 -6.25 -14.77 11.58
C THR A 611 -7.28 -15.31 12.59
N ILE A 612 -8.11 -16.26 12.17
CA ILE A 612 -9.03 -17.01 13.04
C ILE A 612 -8.95 -18.49 12.67
N ALA A 613 -8.38 -19.32 13.55
CA ALA A 613 -8.31 -20.77 13.39
C ALA A 613 -9.33 -21.47 14.31
N VAL A 614 -10.15 -22.37 13.77
CA VAL A 614 -11.14 -23.13 14.54
C VAL A 614 -11.07 -24.63 14.25
N ARG A 615 -11.04 -25.45 15.31
CA ARG A 615 -10.97 -26.92 15.26
C ARG A 615 -11.84 -27.54 16.35
N TYR A 616 -12.49 -28.66 16.06
CA TYR A 616 -13.31 -29.47 17.00
C TYR A 616 -14.38 -28.71 17.82
N SER A 617 -14.74 -27.49 17.40
CA SER A 617 -15.47 -26.52 18.24
C SER A 617 -16.88 -26.23 17.73
N HIS A 618 -17.80 -25.80 18.61
CA HIS A 618 -19.19 -25.60 18.18
C HIS A 618 -20.00 -24.48 18.86
N HIS A 619 -21.07 -24.03 18.19
CA HIS A 619 -21.91 -22.91 18.63
C HIS A 619 -21.07 -21.62 18.73
N LEU A 620 -20.58 -21.17 17.58
CA LEU A 620 -19.67 -20.03 17.43
C LEU A 620 -20.30 -18.94 16.57
N TRP A 621 -20.14 -17.68 16.95
CA TRP A 621 -20.66 -16.52 16.21
C TRP A 621 -19.56 -15.49 15.95
N PHE A 622 -19.27 -15.24 14.68
CA PHE A 622 -18.31 -14.24 14.20
C PHE A 622 -19.09 -13.12 13.51
N ASP A 623 -19.09 -11.92 14.09
CA ASP A 623 -20.06 -10.88 13.75
C ASP A 623 -19.48 -9.46 13.63
N HIS A 624 -19.76 -8.72 12.55
CA HIS A 624 -19.24 -7.35 12.35
C HIS A 624 -17.70 -7.27 12.49
N LEU A 625 -16.96 -8.28 12.04
CA LEU A 625 -15.49 -8.28 12.03
C LEU A 625 -14.95 -7.69 10.72
N THR A 626 -13.87 -6.92 10.80
CA THR A 626 -13.08 -6.48 9.65
C THR A 626 -11.80 -7.29 9.62
N ILE A 627 -11.63 -8.22 8.68
CA ILE A 627 -10.56 -9.22 8.66
C ILE A 627 -9.71 -9.09 7.39
N TRP A 628 -8.39 -8.94 7.53
CA TRP A 628 -7.47 -8.82 6.39
C TRP A 628 -6.06 -9.39 6.62
N ASP A 629 -5.35 -9.69 5.53
CA ASP A 629 -3.91 -10.02 5.44
C ASP A 629 -3.38 -11.12 6.39
N ALA A 630 -4.04 -12.29 6.39
CA ALA A 630 -3.52 -13.53 7.01
C ALA A 630 -2.44 -14.20 6.15
N SER A 631 -1.46 -14.85 6.80
CA SER A 631 -0.44 -15.68 6.11
C SER A 631 -1.02 -16.91 5.39
N ASP A 632 -2.13 -17.48 5.88
CA ASP A 632 -2.94 -18.56 5.29
C ASP A 632 -4.41 -18.11 5.14
N GLY A 633 -5.35 -18.55 5.99
CA GLY A 633 -6.77 -18.21 5.92
C GLY A 633 -7.20 -16.99 6.77
N LEU A 634 -8.19 -16.21 6.32
CA LEU A 634 -8.75 -15.15 7.17
C LEU A 634 -9.62 -15.74 8.31
N LEU A 635 -10.41 -16.78 8.03
CA LEU A 635 -11.29 -17.44 9.00
C LEU A 635 -11.54 -18.91 8.58
N ASP A 636 -10.72 -19.83 9.09
CA ASP A 636 -10.76 -21.24 8.71
C ASP A 636 -11.41 -22.12 9.80
N LEU A 637 -12.50 -22.79 9.42
CA LEU A 637 -13.37 -23.63 10.24
C LEU A 637 -13.14 -25.10 9.86
N THR A 638 -12.34 -25.84 10.62
CA THR A 638 -11.84 -27.16 10.19
C THR A 638 -12.10 -28.26 11.22
N GLN A 639 -11.86 -29.52 10.84
CA GLN A 639 -11.76 -30.68 11.74
C GLN A 639 -12.93 -30.80 12.73
N GLY A 640 -14.11 -31.18 12.21
CA GLY A 640 -15.31 -31.44 13.02
C GLY A 640 -16.04 -30.22 13.61
N THR A 641 -15.56 -29.00 13.35
CA THR A 641 -16.21 -27.74 13.73
C THR A 641 -17.66 -27.68 13.25
N ASN A 642 -18.59 -27.17 14.08
CA ASN A 642 -20.03 -27.34 13.83
C ASN A 642 -20.88 -26.19 14.41
N TYR A 643 -22.09 -25.96 13.89
CA TYR A 643 -23.01 -24.92 14.36
C TYR A 643 -22.37 -23.53 14.46
N VAL A 644 -21.97 -22.96 13.32
CA VAL A 644 -21.31 -21.64 13.25
C VAL A 644 -22.16 -20.65 12.44
N THR A 645 -22.19 -19.38 12.87
CA THR A 645 -22.66 -18.25 12.06
C THR A 645 -21.51 -17.25 11.86
N VAL A 646 -21.34 -16.83 10.62
CA VAL A 646 -20.39 -15.81 10.16
C VAL A 646 -21.25 -14.70 9.52
N SER A 647 -21.47 -13.60 10.23
CA SER A 647 -22.41 -12.53 9.84
C SER A 647 -21.79 -11.13 9.77
N TRP A 648 -22.21 -10.32 8.79
CA TRP A 648 -21.80 -8.90 8.69
C TRP A 648 -20.28 -8.65 8.68
N ASN A 649 -19.45 -9.65 8.37
CA ASN A 649 -17.99 -9.50 8.38
C ASN A 649 -17.50 -8.96 7.03
N LYS A 650 -16.41 -8.19 7.05
CA LYS A 650 -15.71 -7.74 5.85
C LYS A 650 -14.38 -8.49 5.72
N PHE A 651 -14.21 -9.21 4.61
CA PHE A 651 -13.01 -9.94 4.23
C PHE A 651 -12.31 -9.23 3.07
N PHE A 652 -11.04 -8.90 3.21
CA PHE A 652 -10.23 -8.36 2.10
C PHE A 652 -8.74 -8.70 2.28
N TYR A 653 -7.95 -8.39 1.27
CA TYR A 653 -6.49 -8.26 1.42
C TYR A 653 -6.09 -6.88 0.90
N THR A 654 -5.11 -6.22 1.51
CA THR A 654 -4.66 -4.88 1.06
C THR A 654 -3.99 -4.95 -0.32
N GLU A 655 -3.54 -6.14 -0.72
CA GLU A 655 -2.66 -6.36 -1.86
C GLU A 655 -3.08 -7.48 -2.80
N ARG A 656 -2.74 -7.32 -4.09
CA ARG A 656 -2.84 -8.37 -5.11
C ARG A 656 -1.57 -9.23 -5.24
N SER A 657 -0.46 -8.75 -4.68
CA SER A 657 0.86 -9.39 -4.57
C SER A 657 0.89 -10.49 -3.52
N HIS A 658 0.13 -10.32 -2.44
CA HIS A 658 -0.02 -11.30 -1.35
C HIS A 658 -0.27 -12.71 -1.91
N PRO A 659 0.53 -13.74 -1.56
CA PRO A 659 0.52 -15.03 -2.26
C PRO A 659 -0.70 -15.90 -1.90
N HIS A 660 -1.23 -15.74 -0.69
CA HIS A 660 -2.26 -16.63 -0.14
C HIS A 660 -3.54 -15.87 0.25
N ARG A 661 -4.34 -15.49 -0.75
CA ARG A 661 -5.50 -14.58 -0.55
C ARG A 661 -6.83 -15.33 -0.43
N LEU A 662 -6.94 -16.25 0.53
CA LEU A 662 -8.04 -17.21 0.60
C LEU A 662 -8.87 -16.99 1.89
N ALA A 663 -10.15 -16.63 1.77
CA ALA A 663 -10.88 -16.08 2.92
C ALA A 663 -11.29 -17.09 4.00
N SER A 664 -12.02 -18.16 3.65
CA SER A 664 -12.59 -19.09 4.63
C SER A 664 -12.78 -20.51 4.09
N LEU A 665 -12.04 -21.46 4.64
CA LEU A 665 -12.28 -22.89 4.51
C LEU A 665 -13.30 -23.36 5.55
N ASN A 666 -14.23 -24.20 5.14
CA ASN A 666 -15.15 -24.94 5.99
C ASN A 666 -14.96 -26.44 5.70
N GLY A 667 -14.26 -27.14 6.59
CA GLY A 667 -13.84 -28.53 6.44
C GLY A 667 -12.43 -28.68 5.87
N GLY A 668 -11.59 -29.48 6.53
CA GLY A 668 -10.13 -29.43 6.33
C GLY A 668 -9.63 -30.03 5.00
N GLY A 669 -10.30 -31.07 4.51
CA GLY A 669 -9.84 -31.86 3.35
C GLY A 669 -10.58 -33.20 3.26
N ALA A 670 -10.51 -33.89 2.13
CA ALA A 670 -11.18 -35.19 1.95
C ALA A 670 -10.57 -36.31 2.83
N GLU A 671 -9.37 -36.10 3.33
CA GLU A 671 -8.67 -36.87 4.36
C GLU A 671 -9.31 -36.78 5.75
N HIS A 672 -10.17 -35.79 6.00
CA HIS A 672 -10.86 -35.56 7.29
C HIS A 672 -12.25 -36.22 7.36
N GLU A 673 -12.51 -37.28 6.57
CA GLU A 673 -13.79 -37.98 6.48
C GLU A 673 -14.29 -38.51 7.85
N ASP A 674 -13.38 -38.90 8.75
CA ASP A 674 -13.71 -39.34 10.12
C ASP A 674 -14.11 -38.21 11.09
N THR A 675 -13.65 -36.96 10.88
CA THR A 675 -13.95 -35.82 11.77
C THR A 675 -15.09 -34.96 11.24
N ASP A 676 -15.20 -34.82 9.93
CA ASP A 676 -16.02 -33.79 9.28
C ASP A 676 -17.39 -34.34 8.81
N THR A 677 -17.55 -35.66 8.68
CA THR A 677 -18.80 -36.28 8.23
C THR A 677 -19.97 -35.94 9.16
N GLY A 678 -20.95 -35.20 8.64
CA GLY A 678 -22.11 -34.74 9.40
C GLY A 678 -21.85 -33.54 10.32
N ARG A 679 -20.64 -32.95 10.28
CA ARG A 679 -20.27 -31.70 10.97
C ARG A 679 -20.35 -30.50 10.00
N ASN A 680 -19.49 -29.51 10.14
CA ASN A 680 -19.24 -28.42 9.19
C ASN A 680 -20.48 -27.57 8.83
N LYS A 681 -21.47 -27.51 9.74
CA LYS A 681 -22.70 -26.72 9.56
C LYS A 681 -22.46 -25.25 9.85
N VAL A 682 -22.32 -24.45 8.79
CA VAL A 682 -21.96 -23.03 8.87
C VAL A 682 -22.92 -22.17 8.05
N THR A 683 -23.33 -21.04 8.61
CA THR A 683 -24.12 -20.01 7.95
C THR A 683 -23.26 -18.78 7.70
N TYR A 684 -23.27 -18.26 6.48
CA TYR A 684 -22.59 -17.05 6.06
C TYR A 684 -23.67 -16.06 5.61
N HIS A 685 -23.86 -14.94 6.29
CA HIS A 685 -24.80 -13.93 5.80
C HIS A 685 -24.33 -12.49 5.90
N HIS A 686 -24.72 -11.68 4.91
CA HIS A 686 -24.43 -10.26 4.88
C HIS A 686 -22.92 -9.91 4.97
N ASN A 687 -22.04 -10.86 4.67
CA ASN A 687 -20.60 -10.63 4.64
C ASN A 687 -20.18 -9.94 3.34
N TRP A 688 -19.16 -9.09 3.40
CA TRP A 688 -18.54 -8.45 2.25
C TRP A 688 -17.21 -9.14 1.92
N TYR A 689 -17.16 -9.85 0.79
CA TYR A 689 -15.90 -10.35 0.21
C TYR A 689 -15.40 -9.31 -0.79
N ALA A 690 -14.45 -8.48 -0.33
CA ALA A 690 -14.02 -7.25 -0.98
C ALA A 690 -12.65 -7.39 -1.66
N ASN A 691 -11.85 -6.31 -1.71
CA ASN A 691 -10.68 -6.23 -2.59
C ASN A 691 -9.69 -7.39 -2.38
N ASN A 692 -9.11 -7.82 -3.50
CA ASN A 692 -8.03 -8.81 -3.64
C ASN A 692 -8.28 -10.26 -3.17
N VAL A 693 -9.38 -10.59 -2.47
CA VAL A 693 -9.69 -11.99 -2.12
C VAL A 693 -9.74 -12.86 -3.39
N ASP A 694 -9.00 -13.96 -3.45
CA ASP A 694 -8.88 -14.79 -4.66
C ASP A 694 -9.80 -16.03 -4.66
N GLN A 695 -10.03 -16.63 -3.49
CA GLN A 695 -10.69 -17.93 -3.34
C GLN A 695 -11.36 -18.10 -1.96
N ARG A 696 -12.04 -19.23 -1.78
CA ARG A 696 -12.63 -19.71 -0.52
C ARG A 696 -13.59 -18.69 0.10
N MET A 697 -14.69 -18.34 -0.58
CA MET A 697 -15.64 -17.30 -0.13
C MET A 697 -17.07 -17.79 0.24
N PRO A 698 -17.29 -18.88 1.01
CA PRO A 698 -16.34 -19.83 1.59
C PRO A 698 -15.97 -20.96 0.60
N ARG A 699 -15.09 -21.86 1.02
CA ARG A 699 -14.96 -23.21 0.43
C ARG A 699 -15.51 -24.25 1.41
N VAL A 700 -16.50 -25.04 1.01
CA VAL A 700 -17.23 -25.98 1.88
C VAL A 700 -16.97 -27.44 1.50
N LEU A 701 -16.58 -28.25 2.50
CA LEU A 701 -16.44 -29.71 2.47
C LEU A 701 -17.29 -30.33 3.59
N PHE A 702 -17.90 -31.49 3.32
CA PHE A 702 -18.83 -32.31 4.15
C PHE A 702 -20.10 -31.66 4.69
N GLY A 703 -20.09 -30.35 4.97
CA GLY A 703 -21.12 -29.67 5.74
C GLY A 703 -22.43 -29.37 5.00
N GLN A 704 -23.48 -29.11 5.79
CA GLN A 704 -24.68 -28.43 5.32
C GLN A 704 -24.49 -26.92 5.52
N ALA A 705 -24.14 -26.21 4.45
CA ALA A 705 -23.82 -24.78 4.51
C ALA A 705 -24.94 -23.91 3.92
N HIS A 706 -25.05 -22.67 4.42
CA HIS A 706 -25.96 -21.67 3.90
C HIS A 706 -25.21 -20.36 3.68
N ALA A 707 -25.20 -19.82 2.46
CA ALA A 707 -24.75 -18.47 2.18
C ALA A 707 -25.94 -17.63 1.70
N TYR A 708 -26.36 -16.61 2.46
CA TYR A 708 -27.42 -15.71 2.04
C TYR A 708 -27.11 -14.22 2.17
N ASN A 709 -27.58 -13.41 1.22
CA ASN A 709 -27.40 -11.96 1.17
C ASN A 709 -25.94 -11.45 1.33
N ASN A 710 -24.93 -12.26 1.00
CA ASN A 710 -23.52 -11.83 1.00
C ASN A 710 -23.20 -11.02 -0.28
N TYR A 711 -22.23 -10.11 -0.18
CA TYR A 711 -21.78 -9.26 -1.30
C TYR A 711 -20.36 -9.63 -1.73
N TYR A 712 -20.22 -10.00 -3.00
CA TYR A 712 -18.95 -10.44 -3.60
C TYR A 712 -18.48 -9.41 -4.63
N THR A 713 -17.38 -8.71 -4.33
CA THR A 713 -16.83 -7.63 -5.18
C THR A 713 -15.35 -7.82 -5.54
N ALA A 714 -14.78 -8.97 -5.17
CA ALA A 714 -13.38 -9.32 -5.32
C ALA A 714 -12.96 -9.54 -6.80
N SER A 715 -12.90 -8.46 -7.58
CA SER A 715 -12.65 -8.55 -9.03
C SER A 715 -11.28 -9.14 -9.37
N GLY A 716 -11.23 -9.97 -10.41
CA GLY A 716 -9.99 -10.64 -10.83
C GLY A 716 -9.54 -11.81 -9.94
N ASN A 717 -10.45 -12.35 -9.12
CA ASN A 717 -10.31 -13.58 -8.35
C ASN A 717 -10.31 -14.86 -9.22
N SER A 718 -10.06 -16.00 -8.59
CA SER A 718 -10.05 -17.33 -9.23
C SER A 718 -11.39 -18.06 -9.10
N TYR A 719 -12.03 -18.01 -7.92
CA TYR A 719 -13.45 -18.36 -7.69
C TYR A 719 -13.96 -17.71 -6.42
N ALA A 720 -15.28 -17.59 -6.24
CA ALA A 720 -15.87 -17.14 -4.98
C ALA A 720 -16.22 -18.35 -4.10
N ILE A 721 -17.43 -18.90 -4.23
CA ILE A 721 -17.86 -20.08 -3.47
C ILE A 721 -17.35 -21.37 -4.13
N GLY A 722 -16.86 -22.32 -3.34
CA GLY A 722 -16.47 -23.65 -3.84
C GLY A 722 -17.02 -24.78 -2.97
N VAL A 723 -17.81 -25.70 -3.53
CA VAL A 723 -18.53 -26.75 -2.77
C VAL A 723 -18.11 -28.14 -3.24
N GLY A 724 -17.67 -29.02 -2.33
CA GLY A 724 -17.19 -30.36 -2.71
C GLY A 724 -17.26 -31.37 -1.57
N VAL A 725 -16.79 -32.59 -1.81
CA VAL A 725 -16.52 -33.61 -0.77
C VAL A 725 -17.69 -33.80 0.21
N TYR A 726 -18.79 -34.38 -0.27
CA TYR A 726 -20.05 -34.61 0.44
C TYR A 726 -20.83 -33.36 0.92
N ALA A 727 -20.33 -32.15 0.73
CA ALA A 727 -21.04 -30.93 1.12
C ALA A 727 -22.35 -30.72 0.34
N SER A 728 -23.32 -30.11 1.02
CA SER A 728 -24.59 -29.66 0.44
C SER A 728 -24.84 -28.21 0.85
N MET A 729 -24.91 -27.30 -0.13
CA MET A 729 -24.92 -25.86 0.15
C MET A 729 -26.11 -25.13 -0.49
N LEU A 730 -26.80 -24.32 0.30
CA LEU A 730 -27.80 -23.35 -0.14
C LEU A 730 -27.10 -22.00 -0.37
N ILE A 731 -27.30 -21.40 -1.55
CA ILE A 731 -26.73 -20.12 -1.98
C ILE A 731 -27.91 -19.23 -2.41
N GLU A 732 -28.39 -18.37 -1.51
CA GLU A 732 -29.67 -17.66 -1.62
C GLU A 732 -29.51 -16.12 -1.59
N ASN A 733 -30.14 -15.41 -2.53
CA ASN A 733 -30.20 -13.92 -2.56
C ASN A 733 -28.84 -13.17 -2.44
N ASN A 734 -27.70 -13.78 -2.75
CA ASN A 734 -26.40 -13.10 -2.72
C ASN A 734 -26.20 -12.20 -3.95
N TYR A 735 -25.37 -11.16 -3.85
CA TYR A 735 -25.01 -10.29 -4.98
C TYR A 735 -23.55 -10.51 -5.37
N PHE A 736 -23.32 -10.93 -6.61
CA PHE A 736 -21.98 -11.15 -7.17
C PHE A 736 -21.67 -10.09 -8.22
N LYS A 737 -20.61 -9.30 -8.04
CA LYS A 737 -20.21 -8.16 -8.89
C LYS A 737 -18.77 -8.29 -9.39
N ASN A 738 -18.56 -8.27 -10.71
CA ASN A 738 -17.24 -8.34 -11.35
C ASN A 738 -16.38 -9.57 -11.00
N VAL A 739 -16.94 -10.58 -10.30
CA VAL A 739 -16.21 -11.79 -9.87
C VAL A 739 -16.24 -12.88 -10.93
N LYS A 740 -15.20 -13.72 -10.90
CA LYS A 740 -15.09 -14.97 -11.66
C LYS A 740 -15.52 -16.16 -10.80
N ASN A 741 -16.15 -17.14 -11.44
CA ASN A 741 -16.73 -18.35 -10.85
C ASN A 741 -17.49 -18.06 -9.53
N PRO A 742 -18.61 -17.30 -9.58
CA PRO A 742 -19.46 -17.03 -8.41
C PRO A 742 -19.69 -18.24 -7.49
N HIS A 743 -19.96 -19.41 -8.07
CA HIS A 743 -20.00 -20.67 -7.33
C HIS A 743 -19.72 -21.86 -8.25
N GLN A 744 -18.96 -22.83 -7.76
CA GLN A 744 -18.52 -24.00 -8.53
C GLN A 744 -18.36 -25.27 -7.68
N PHE A 745 -18.41 -26.44 -8.32
CA PHE A 745 -18.06 -27.71 -7.67
C PHE A 745 -16.54 -27.90 -7.52
N MET A 746 -16.10 -28.28 -6.32
CA MET A 746 -14.72 -28.63 -6.00
C MET A 746 -14.53 -30.15 -6.06
N TYR A 747 -13.68 -30.60 -6.99
CA TYR A 747 -13.39 -32.02 -7.26
C TYR A 747 -14.63 -32.89 -7.63
N PRO A 748 -15.48 -32.46 -8.59
CA PRO A 748 -16.69 -33.19 -9.00
C PRO A 748 -16.43 -34.58 -9.58
N ASP A 749 -15.18 -34.90 -9.88
CA ASP A 749 -14.66 -36.20 -10.32
C ASP A 749 -14.33 -37.17 -9.18
N ARG A 750 -14.18 -36.69 -7.92
CA ARG A 750 -13.59 -37.46 -6.80
C ARG A 750 -14.53 -37.79 -5.65
N ARG A 751 -15.52 -36.93 -5.40
CA ARG A 751 -16.56 -37.08 -4.36
C ARG A 751 -17.85 -36.41 -4.81
N PRO A 752 -19.02 -36.87 -4.32
CA PRO A 752 -20.30 -36.22 -4.60
C PRO A 752 -20.41 -34.87 -3.85
N ALA A 753 -21.29 -33.98 -4.31
CA ALA A 753 -21.61 -32.70 -3.67
C ALA A 753 -22.93 -32.13 -4.25
N TYR A 754 -23.56 -31.18 -3.55
CA TYR A 754 -24.78 -30.52 -4.02
C TYR A 754 -24.74 -28.98 -3.82
N ILE A 755 -25.22 -28.23 -4.82
CA ILE A 755 -25.41 -26.77 -4.75
C ILE A 755 -26.85 -26.42 -5.12
N THR A 756 -27.58 -25.83 -4.17
CA THR A 756 -28.88 -25.19 -4.40
C THR A 756 -28.67 -23.68 -4.57
N ALA A 757 -28.72 -23.15 -5.79
CA ALA A 757 -28.56 -21.72 -6.04
C ALA A 757 -29.92 -21.08 -6.40
N VAL A 758 -30.34 -20.04 -5.65
CA VAL A 758 -31.65 -19.38 -5.81
C VAL A 758 -31.55 -17.87 -5.55
N GLY A 759 -32.33 -17.06 -6.26
CA GLY A 759 -32.50 -15.61 -6.01
C GLY A 759 -31.28 -14.69 -6.20
N ASN A 760 -30.07 -15.23 -6.36
CA ASN A 760 -28.82 -14.48 -6.47
C ASN A 760 -28.78 -13.54 -7.71
N VAL A 761 -28.06 -12.42 -7.59
CA VAL A 761 -27.77 -11.49 -8.69
C VAL A 761 -26.33 -11.66 -9.19
N TYR A 762 -26.17 -11.63 -10.51
CA TYR A 762 -24.90 -11.80 -11.20
C TYR A 762 -24.61 -10.59 -12.09
N ASP A 763 -23.94 -9.59 -11.51
CA ASP A 763 -23.57 -8.32 -12.13
C ASP A 763 -22.16 -8.41 -12.75
N ASN A 764 -22.08 -8.45 -14.08
CA ASN A 764 -20.83 -8.52 -14.86
C ASN A 764 -19.87 -9.65 -14.40
N THR A 765 -20.42 -10.80 -14.01
CA THR A 765 -19.64 -11.96 -13.58
C THR A 765 -19.22 -12.85 -14.75
N THR A 766 -18.24 -13.73 -14.54
CA THR A 766 -17.78 -14.70 -15.56
C THR A 766 -17.57 -16.10 -14.97
N GLY A 767 -17.61 -17.14 -15.80
CA GLY A 767 -17.31 -18.52 -15.38
C GLY A 767 -18.51 -19.29 -14.79
N SER A 768 -18.23 -20.22 -13.88
CA SER A 768 -19.22 -21.17 -13.32
C SER A 768 -20.25 -20.53 -12.38
N THR A 769 -21.47 -21.06 -12.48
CA THR A 769 -22.62 -20.82 -11.59
C THR A 769 -23.34 -22.16 -11.39
N ASP A 770 -22.60 -23.14 -10.87
CA ASP A 770 -23.01 -24.55 -10.85
C ASP A 770 -24.19 -24.81 -9.89
N THR A 771 -25.21 -25.55 -10.31
CA THR A 771 -26.32 -25.97 -9.41
C THR A 771 -26.87 -27.34 -9.78
N GLY A 772 -27.49 -28.01 -8.81
CA GLY A 772 -27.82 -29.43 -8.85
C GLY A 772 -26.85 -30.26 -8.01
N GLY A 773 -26.68 -31.54 -8.36
CA GLY A 773 -25.77 -32.45 -7.67
C GLY A 773 -24.76 -33.09 -8.62
N VAL A 774 -23.53 -33.27 -8.15
CA VAL A 774 -22.49 -34.09 -8.80
C VAL A 774 -22.30 -35.38 -8.01
N THR A 775 -22.05 -36.49 -8.70
CA THR A 775 -21.82 -37.81 -8.08
C THR A 775 -20.93 -38.66 -8.99
N PRO A 776 -19.66 -38.91 -8.62
CA PRO A 776 -18.80 -39.82 -9.36
C PRO A 776 -19.29 -41.27 -9.27
N ALA A 777 -18.94 -42.08 -10.27
CA ALA A 777 -19.31 -43.49 -10.30
C ALA A 777 -18.81 -44.24 -9.05
N GLY A 778 -19.71 -44.95 -8.37
CA GLY A 778 -19.43 -45.69 -7.14
C GLY A 778 -19.77 -44.95 -5.84
N TYR A 779 -20.13 -43.67 -5.90
CA TYR A 779 -20.59 -42.90 -4.73
C TYR A 779 -22.13 -42.79 -4.68
N THR A 780 -22.66 -42.67 -3.47
CA THR A 780 -24.06 -42.25 -3.24
C THR A 780 -24.17 -40.74 -3.48
N PRO A 781 -25.27 -40.24 -4.08
CA PRO A 781 -25.52 -38.80 -4.16
C PRO A 781 -25.62 -38.13 -2.79
N VAL A 782 -25.35 -36.82 -2.78
CA VAL A 782 -25.62 -35.94 -1.63
C VAL A 782 -27.02 -35.36 -1.79
N GLU A 783 -27.83 -35.42 -0.73
CA GLU A 783 -29.18 -34.85 -0.73
C GLU A 783 -29.15 -33.30 -0.74
N PRO A 784 -30.09 -32.65 -1.43
CA PRO A 784 -30.12 -31.20 -1.57
C PRO A 784 -30.49 -30.50 -0.25
N PHE A 785 -29.67 -29.55 0.17
CA PHE A 785 -30.02 -28.63 1.26
C PHE A 785 -30.83 -27.46 0.68
N THR A 786 -32.12 -27.38 1.06
CA THR A 786 -33.08 -26.38 0.52
C THR A 786 -33.98 -25.76 1.59
N ASN A 787 -33.84 -26.16 2.86
CA ASN A 787 -34.70 -25.71 3.96
C ASN A 787 -33.88 -25.72 5.27
N PRO A 788 -33.29 -24.58 5.66
CA PRO A 788 -32.60 -24.47 6.94
C PRO A 788 -33.53 -24.76 8.14
N PRO A 789 -33.03 -25.37 9.23
CA PRO A 789 -33.86 -25.70 10.40
C PRO A 789 -34.00 -24.56 11.42
N TYR A 790 -33.58 -23.34 11.05
CA TYR A 790 -33.65 -22.13 11.85
C TYR A 790 -34.48 -21.07 11.11
N ALA A 791 -35.03 -20.10 11.85
CA ALA A 791 -35.61 -18.91 11.25
C ALA A 791 -34.51 -18.00 10.69
N TYR A 792 -34.82 -17.28 9.61
CA TYR A 792 -34.04 -16.19 9.04
C TYR A 792 -34.98 -15.34 8.17
N GLU A 793 -34.65 -14.08 7.96
CA GLU A 793 -35.38 -13.17 7.07
C GLU A 793 -34.41 -12.72 5.97
N PRO A 794 -34.53 -13.22 4.72
CA PRO A 794 -33.62 -12.85 3.64
C PRO A 794 -34.08 -11.57 2.93
N ASP A 795 -33.18 -10.58 2.88
CA ASP A 795 -33.37 -9.35 2.10
C ASP A 795 -33.44 -9.63 0.59
N GLN A 796 -33.92 -8.66 -0.19
CA GLN A 796 -33.85 -8.76 -1.65
C GLN A 796 -32.39 -8.69 -2.10
N ALA A 797 -32.01 -9.57 -3.03
CA ALA A 797 -30.63 -9.63 -3.53
C ALA A 797 -30.14 -8.28 -4.08
N GLN A 798 -31.04 -7.47 -4.64
CA GLN A 798 -30.76 -6.14 -5.19
C GLN A 798 -30.38 -5.10 -4.14
N ASP A 799 -30.83 -5.25 -2.88
CA ASP A 799 -30.56 -4.31 -1.79
C ASP A 799 -29.22 -4.61 -1.07
N VAL A 800 -28.70 -5.84 -1.25
CA VAL A 800 -27.45 -6.34 -0.65
C VAL A 800 -26.25 -5.39 -0.82
N PRO A 801 -25.96 -4.80 -2.00
CA PRO A 801 -24.86 -3.85 -2.14
C PRO A 801 -24.96 -2.64 -1.22
N SER A 802 -26.17 -2.13 -0.97
CA SER A 802 -26.40 -0.99 -0.07
C SER A 802 -26.33 -1.40 1.40
N LEU A 803 -26.95 -2.53 1.76
CA LEU A 803 -26.89 -3.08 3.12
C LEU A 803 -25.45 -3.38 3.55
N VAL A 804 -24.75 -4.19 2.74
CA VAL A 804 -23.47 -4.79 3.11
C VAL A 804 -22.33 -3.78 3.03
N SER A 805 -22.29 -2.87 2.05
CA SER A 805 -21.25 -1.81 2.07
C SER A 805 -21.41 -0.83 3.22
N GLN A 806 -22.63 -0.61 3.72
CA GLN A 806 -22.87 0.21 4.91
C GLN A 806 -22.52 -0.53 6.20
N TYR A 807 -23.18 -1.65 6.48
CA TYR A 807 -23.19 -2.30 7.79
C TYR A 807 -22.19 -3.44 7.98
N ALA A 808 -21.49 -3.92 6.94
CA ALA A 808 -20.46 -4.95 7.14
C ALA A 808 -19.09 -4.39 7.53
N GLY A 809 -18.38 -5.15 8.35
CA GLY A 809 -17.21 -4.75 9.12
C GLY A 809 -17.59 -4.15 10.48
N VAL A 810 -16.58 -3.63 11.19
CA VAL A 810 -16.78 -2.88 12.45
C VAL A 810 -17.73 -1.69 12.30
N GLN A 811 -18.37 -1.31 13.41
CA GLN A 811 -19.33 -0.21 13.57
C GLN A 811 -18.90 0.71 14.72
#